data_AF-A0A843F8F7-F1
#
_entry.id   AF-A0A843F8F7-F1
#
_cell.length_a   1.000
_cell.length_b   1.000
_cell.length_c   1.000
_cell.angle_alpha   90.00
_cell.angle_beta   90.00
_cell.angle_gamma   90.00
#
_symmetry.space_group_name_H-M   'P 1'
#
loop_
_entity.id
_entity.type
_entity.pdbx_description
1 polymer ?
#
loop_
_entity_poly.entity_id
_entity_poly.type
_entity_poly.pdbx_seq_one_letter_code
_entity_poly.pdbx_strand_id
1 'polypeptide(L)'
;YDKLVSIQLPNSIESIDADVFVSCDSLRTVNIPTAVIEIPDDMFRDCISLEGITIPEGIEEIGDRAFMDCTKLKSIALPDSLRVISGNAFMNCRSLTTVTIDVADSSLYYIYGSAFENCISLSNISLPADMGGIYSNAFKNCKSLKTFKFPSIHTISSGVLEGCTSITSVTIDEGTSVISSYVFKGCKSLTELYIPKNIQTIGLEALLGLSSLTKITVSLDNKVFLDHEGVLYRYDKNYDVYYLEHYPSMKESTTYNVIDKTHWIDNLAFINNKFLVTLNLPLCIDDIGEFVWPYGYPSLTTITVPDGNEHFETVDGILYNAEMTMLLYYPAGRTATSFTVPNTVVTIAYCSMQDCQYLENIIIPDSVKTIEVGALQGCKKLKTVTIGTGVKDVKGAAFNDSDAIESITMHIPEEGRFFKIDPDQMELWADPGIIKASNSTNPVKIEYDYWGLDEDYGVVYTVAPDTYIIEFDPNNGTGYMMPSFMEMGVPGELPENTFKRTYYEFREWNTMANGRGTSYQDQQQVVDLTTVVGGTVKLYAQWDLAEYEVTFDANGGFGEMGSQTLKCYLSTPLNENTYAYDSKTFAFWNTDPNGNGITYSDKEYIIEPINGGNDVTLYAQWVDNNMYSVIFVNSNGQPCKSETL
;
A
#
# COMPACT_ATOMS: atom_id res chain seq x y z
N TYR A 1 -47.27 -3.25 32.18
CA TYR A 1 -47.57 -3.93 33.48
C TYR A 1 -46.54 -3.47 34.52
N ASP A 2 -46.45 -2.16 34.74
CA ASP A 2 -45.18 -1.52 35.13
C ASP A 2 -44.80 -1.78 36.61
N LYS A 3 -45.66 -2.47 37.35
CA LYS A 3 -45.49 -2.85 38.76
C LYS A 3 -45.39 -4.35 39.00
N LEU A 4 -45.53 -5.20 37.97
CA LEU A 4 -45.41 -6.64 38.14
C LEU A 4 -43.95 -6.99 38.42
N VAL A 5 -43.64 -7.41 39.65
CA VAL A 5 -42.25 -7.73 40.07
C VAL A 5 -41.94 -9.22 39.91
N SER A 6 -42.93 -10.08 40.14
CA SER A 6 -42.78 -11.53 40.04
C SER A 6 -44.13 -12.16 39.72
N ILE A 7 -44.13 -13.25 38.95
CA ILE A 7 -45.32 -14.06 38.69
C ILE A 7 -44.96 -15.54 38.79
N GLN A 8 -45.92 -16.36 39.21
CA GLN A 8 -45.81 -17.82 39.21
C GLN A 8 -46.90 -18.40 38.31
N LEU A 9 -46.50 -18.94 37.16
CA LEU A 9 -47.42 -19.58 36.20
C LEU A 9 -47.63 -21.06 36.59
N PRO A 10 -48.88 -21.57 36.59
CA PRO A 10 -49.14 -22.99 36.84
C PRO A 10 -48.50 -23.91 35.78
N ASN A 11 -47.92 -25.04 36.20
CA ASN A 11 -47.33 -26.03 35.29
C ASN A 11 -48.35 -26.73 34.37
N SER A 12 -49.65 -26.54 34.60
CA SER A 12 -50.72 -27.04 33.74
C SER A 12 -50.97 -26.19 32.49
N ILE A 13 -50.26 -25.06 32.34
CA ILE A 13 -50.31 -24.24 31.13
C ILE A 13 -49.48 -24.94 30.05
N GLU A 14 -50.13 -25.28 28.94
CA GLU A 14 -49.53 -25.98 27.79
C GLU A 14 -49.06 -25.02 26.69
N SER A 15 -49.60 -23.80 26.65
CA SER A 15 -49.22 -22.76 25.68
C SER A 15 -49.30 -21.37 26.31
N ILE A 16 -48.43 -20.48 25.84
CA ILE A 16 -48.45 -19.06 26.16
C ILE A 16 -48.42 -18.32 24.83
N ASP A 17 -49.21 -17.27 24.67
CA ASP A 17 -49.19 -16.47 23.45
C ASP A 17 -47.95 -15.56 23.41
N ALA A 18 -47.62 -15.06 22.22
CA ALA A 18 -46.62 -14.01 22.02
C ALA A 18 -46.92 -12.75 22.85
N ASP A 19 -45.89 -11.97 23.11
CA ASP A 19 -45.95 -10.65 23.77
C ASP A 19 -46.48 -10.60 25.23
N VAL A 20 -46.76 -11.73 25.89
CA VAL A 20 -47.50 -11.75 27.19
C VAL A 20 -46.84 -10.93 28.31
N PHE A 21 -45.51 -10.85 28.37
CA PHE A 21 -44.78 -10.04 29.36
C PHE A 21 -44.01 -8.87 28.74
N VAL A 22 -44.35 -8.43 27.53
CA VAL A 22 -43.70 -7.27 26.90
C VAL A 22 -43.77 -6.04 27.80
N SER A 23 -42.63 -5.34 27.92
CA SER A 23 -42.47 -4.12 28.72
C SER A 23 -42.97 -4.29 30.16
N CYS A 24 -42.79 -5.48 30.73
CA CYS A 24 -42.93 -5.69 32.17
C CYS A 24 -41.68 -5.21 32.89
N ASP A 25 -41.42 -3.89 32.85
CA ASP A 25 -40.16 -3.26 33.27
C ASP A 25 -39.71 -3.57 34.69
N SER A 26 -40.67 -3.89 35.58
CA SER A 26 -40.43 -4.24 36.98
C SER A 26 -40.21 -5.73 37.23
N LEU A 27 -40.47 -6.60 36.24
CA LEU A 27 -40.44 -8.05 36.39
C LEU A 27 -39.00 -8.51 36.60
N ARG A 28 -38.74 -9.16 37.73
CA ARG A 28 -37.42 -9.66 38.12
C ARG A 28 -37.27 -11.16 37.95
N THR A 29 -38.37 -11.89 38.13
CA THR A 29 -38.41 -13.36 38.12
C THR A 29 -39.75 -13.87 37.60
N VAL A 30 -39.72 -14.93 36.80
CA VAL A 30 -40.87 -15.64 36.25
C VAL A 30 -40.47 -17.09 36.03
N ASN A 31 -41.36 -18.04 36.31
CA ASN A 31 -41.18 -19.42 35.89
C ASN A 31 -41.90 -19.65 34.56
N ILE A 32 -41.28 -20.43 33.69
CA ILE A 32 -41.92 -20.96 32.49
C ILE A 32 -42.54 -22.33 32.87
N PRO A 33 -43.83 -22.57 32.57
CA PRO A 33 -44.46 -23.88 32.80
C PRO A 33 -43.73 -24.99 32.06
N THR A 34 -43.58 -26.17 32.69
CA THR A 34 -42.82 -27.29 32.14
C THR A 34 -43.50 -28.02 30.97
N ALA A 35 -44.78 -27.74 30.71
CA ALA A 35 -45.52 -28.32 29.58
C ALA A 35 -45.44 -27.47 28.31
N VAL A 36 -44.87 -26.27 28.40
CA VAL A 36 -44.64 -25.38 27.26
C VAL A 36 -43.43 -25.88 26.46
N ILE A 37 -43.54 -25.89 25.13
CA ILE A 37 -42.53 -26.41 24.19
C ILE A 37 -41.70 -25.32 23.50
N GLU A 38 -42.10 -24.05 23.62
CA GLU A 38 -41.41 -22.91 23.02
C GLU A 38 -41.53 -21.67 23.91
N ILE A 39 -40.56 -20.78 23.84
CA ILE A 39 -40.72 -19.41 24.34
C ILE A 39 -41.20 -18.57 23.16
N PRO A 40 -42.45 -18.08 23.17
CA PRO A 40 -43.01 -17.35 22.04
C PRO A 40 -42.24 -16.06 21.72
N ASP A 41 -42.50 -15.56 20.51
CA ASP A 41 -42.01 -14.26 20.08
C ASP A 41 -42.33 -13.16 21.09
N ASP A 42 -41.36 -12.29 21.31
CA ASP A 42 -41.47 -11.09 22.15
C ASP A 42 -41.85 -11.33 23.62
N MET A 43 -41.96 -12.58 24.08
CA MET A 43 -42.58 -12.91 25.38
C MET A 43 -42.07 -12.05 26.55
N PHE A 44 -40.77 -11.77 26.61
CA PHE A 44 -40.12 -10.94 27.63
C PHE A 44 -39.40 -9.71 27.04
N ARG A 45 -39.75 -9.26 25.84
CA ARG A 45 -39.16 -8.03 25.25
C ARG A 45 -39.33 -6.86 26.22
N ASP A 46 -38.28 -6.06 26.37
CA ASP A 46 -38.22 -4.89 27.26
C ASP A 46 -38.44 -5.22 28.77
N CYS A 47 -38.28 -6.47 29.22
CA CYS A 47 -38.26 -6.80 30.65
C CYS A 47 -36.92 -6.34 31.29
N ILE A 48 -36.69 -5.03 31.36
CA ILE A 48 -35.40 -4.42 31.75
C ILE A 48 -34.94 -4.74 33.18
N SER A 49 -35.83 -5.25 34.05
CA SER A 49 -35.48 -5.68 35.40
C SER A 49 -35.29 -7.19 35.58
N LEU A 50 -35.48 -8.00 34.53
CA LEU A 50 -35.36 -9.45 34.62
C LEU A 50 -33.89 -9.82 34.89
N GLU A 51 -33.61 -10.41 36.05
CA GLU A 51 -32.23 -10.73 36.46
C GLU A 51 -31.81 -12.15 36.09
N GLY A 52 -32.80 -13.05 36.01
CA GLY A 52 -32.60 -14.47 35.73
C GLY A 52 -33.91 -15.15 35.36
N ILE A 53 -33.81 -16.18 34.54
CA ILE A 53 -34.91 -17.05 34.15
C ILE A 53 -34.39 -18.48 34.00
N THR A 54 -35.21 -19.46 34.38
CA THR A 54 -34.91 -20.88 34.17
C THR A 54 -35.70 -21.34 32.96
N ILE A 55 -34.99 -21.82 31.94
CA ILE A 55 -35.62 -22.43 30.76
C ILE A 55 -35.80 -23.91 31.06
N PRO A 56 -37.04 -24.44 31.12
CA PRO A 56 -37.28 -25.84 31.43
C PRO A 56 -36.86 -26.76 30.28
N GLU A 57 -36.52 -28.01 30.63
CA GLU A 57 -36.39 -29.09 29.63
C GLU A 57 -37.69 -29.28 28.85
N GLY A 58 -37.57 -29.61 27.57
CA GLY A 58 -38.69 -29.75 26.63
C GLY A 58 -38.94 -28.51 25.77
N ILE A 59 -38.32 -27.36 26.09
CA ILE A 59 -38.32 -26.19 25.21
C ILE A 59 -37.44 -26.49 23.98
N GLU A 60 -38.02 -26.41 22.79
CA GLU A 60 -37.36 -26.62 21.50
C GLU A 60 -36.96 -25.31 20.81
N GLU A 61 -37.64 -24.19 21.10
CA GLU A 61 -37.41 -22.90 20.45
C GLU A 61 -37.49 -21.71 21.42
N ILE A 62 -36.60 -20.74 21.21
CA ILE A 62 -36.70 -19.38 21.76
C ILE A 62 -37.02 -18.45 20.61
N GLY A 63 -38.22 -17.86 20.63
CA GLY A 63 -38.81 -17.05 19.56
C GLY A 63 -38.10 -15.72 19.30
N ASP A 64 -38.53 -15.08 18.21
CA ASP A 64 -38.00 -13.80 17.74
C ASP A 64 -38.16 -12.73 18.83
N ARG A 65 -37.07 -12.02 19.15
CA ARG A 65 -37.06 -10.93 20.16
C ARG A 65 -37.52 -11.35 21.57
N ALA A 66 -37.58 -12.64 21.89
CA ALA A 66 -38.16 -13.17 23.14
C ALA A 66 -37.60 -12.52 24.43
N PHE A 67 -36.31 -12.18 24.46
CA PHE A 67 -35.62 -11.50 25.57
C PHE A 67 -34.92 -10.21 25.11
N MET A 68 -35.33 -9.62 24.00
CA MET A 68 -34.76 -8.36 23.52
C MET A 68 -34.86 -7.29 24.61
N ASP A 69 -33.77 -6.56 24.82
CA ASP A 69 -33.66 -5.48 25.82
C ASP A 69 -33.91 -5.93 27.29
N CYS A 70 -33.77 -7.22 27.60
CA CYS A 70 -33.63 -7.73 28.98
C CYS A 70 -32.26 -7.33 29.60
N THR A 71 -32.03 -6.03 29.76
CA THR A 71 -30.72 -5.43 30.04
C THR A 71 -30.06 -5.86 31.35
N LYS A 72 -30.81 -6.44 32.31
CA LYS A 72 -30.30 -6.96 33.58
C LYS A 72 -30.14 -8.48 33.64
N LEU A 73 -30.50 -9.22 32.59
CA LEU A 73 -30.37 -10.68 32.57
C LEU A 73 -28.88 -11.04 32.65
N LYS A 74 -28.46 -11.76 33.70
CA LYS A 74 -27.03 -11.97 33.99
C LYS A 74 -26.46 -13.24 33.37
N SER A 75 -27.25 -14.30 33.33
CA SER A 75 -26.87 -15.62 32.84
C SER A 75 -28.10 -16.38 32.39
N ILE A 76 -27.93 -17.26 31.41
CA ILE A 76 -28.95 -18.19 30.99
C ILE A 76 -28.35 -19.58 30.77
N ALA A 77 -29.05 -20.61 31.23
CA ALA A 77 -28.75 -22.00 30.90
C ALA A 77 -29.79 -22.44 29.86
N LEU A 78 -29.31 -22.94 28.72
CA LEU A 78 -30.16 -23.45 27.65
C LEU A 78 -30.36 -24.96 27.86
N PRO A 79 -31.59 -25.49 27.72
CA PRO A 79 -31.86 -26.91 27.92
C PRO A 79 -31.33 -27.75 26.74
N ASP A 80 -31.11 -29.04 26.98
CA ASP A 80 -30.55 -29.95 25.95
C ASP A 80 -31.51 -30.14 24.77
N SER A 81 -32.82 -29.99 25.01
CA SER A 81 -33.88 -30.04 24.00
C SER A 81 -33.93 -28.83 23.07
N LEU A 82 -33.24 -27.73 23.39
CA LEU A 82 -33.33 -26.49 22.59
C LEU A 82 -32.70 -26.71 21.22
N ARG A 83 -33.46 -26.42 20.16
CA ARG A 83 -33.04 -26.57 18.76
C ARG A 83 -32.78 -25.24 18.07
N VAL A 84 -33.54 -24.21 18.42
CA VAL A 84 -33.53 -22.93 17.71
C VAL A 84 -33.48 -21.75 18.67
N ILE A 85 -32.58 -20.80 18.40
CA ILE A 85 -32.62 -19.44 18.92
C ILE A 85 -32.94 -18.51 17.75
N SER A 86 -34.13 -17.93 17.76
CA SER A 86 -34.66 -17.10 16.68
C SER A 86 -34.03 -15.69 16.67
N GLY A 87 -34.42 -14.91 15.65
CA GLY A 87 -33.86 -13.59 15.39
C GLY A 87 -33.92 -12.70 16.63
N ASN A 88 -32.84 -11.98 16.88
CA ASN A 88 -32.81 -10.93 17.91
C ASN A 88 -33.18 -11.40 19.34
N ALA A 89 -33.23 -12.72 19.62
CA ALA A 89 -33.83 -13.28 20.82
C ALA A 89 -33.26 -12.70 22.12
N PHE A 90 -31.96 -12.44 22.17
CA PHE A 90 -31.25 -11.82 23.31
C PHE A 90 -30.61 -10.48 22.94
N MET A 91 -31.04 -9.84 21.85
CA MET A 91 -30.48 -8.55 21.44
C MET A 91 -30.51 -7.56 22.61
N ASN A 92 -29.42 -6.82 22.81
CA ASN A 92 -29.25 -5.84 23.89
C ASN A 92 -29.40 -6.42 25.33
N CYS A 93 -29.23 -7.73 25.56
CA CYS A 93 -29.03 -8.29 26.91
C CYS A 93 -27.65 -7.89 27.46
N ARG A 94 -27.46 -6.60 27.74
CA ARG A 94 -26.13 -5.99 28.00
C ARG A 94 -25.43 -6.51 29.25
N SER A 95 -26.17 -7.04 30.23
CA SER A 95 -25.61 -7.66 31.44
C SER A 95 -25.39 -9.17 31.32
N LEU A 96 -25.74 -9.80 30.19
CA LEU A 96 -25.60 -11.23 30.00
C LEU A 96 -24.12 -11.59 29.89
N THR A 97 -23.59 -12.27 30.90
CA THR A 97 -22.17 -12.59 31.00
C THR A 97 -21.83 -13.98 30.46
N THR A 98 -22.78 -14.92 30.61
CA THR A 98 -22.60 -16.34 30.33
C THR A 98 -23.88 -16.95 29.74
N VAL A 99 -23.72 -17.70 28.65
CA VAL A 99 -24.73 -18.60 28.10
C VAL A 99 -24.19 -20.01 28.22
N THR A 100 -24.82 -20.84 29.06
CA THR A 100 -24.39 -22.22 29.30
C THR A 100 -25.17 -23.17 28.41
N ILE A 101 -24.44 -24.02 27.69
CA ILE A 101 -24.94 -25.09 26.83
C ILE A 101 -24.17 -26.35 27.21
N ASP A 102 -24.86 -27.47 27.46
CA ASP A 102 -24.18 -28.76 27.53
C ASP A 102 -23.88 -29.26 26.12
N VAL A 103 -22.71 -28.88 25.60
CA VAL A 103 -22.33 -29.16 24.21
C VAL A 103 -22.22 -30.66 23.89
N ALA A 104 -22.19 -31.55 24.90
CA ALA A 104 -22.15 -33.00 24.68
C ALA A 104 -23.52 -33.58 24.29
N ASP A 105 -24.60 -33.04 24.86
CA ASP A 105 -25.97 -33.55 24.72
C ASP A 105 -26.94 -32.55 24.04
N SER A 106 -26.46 -31.35 23.70
CA SER A 106 -27.29 -30.28 23.11
C SER A 106 -27.83 -30.60 21.72
N SER A 107 -29.12 -30.31 21.51
CA SER A 107 -29.80 -30.35 20.21
C SER A 107 -29.75 -29.03 19.43
N LEU A 108 -29.01 -28.03 19.92
CA LEU A 108 -29.02 -26.67 19.36
C LEU A 108 -28.46 -26.69 17.94
N TYR A 109 -29.32 -26.35 16.97
CA TYR A 109 -29.02 -26.49 15.56
C TYR A 109 -28.88 -25.14 14.85
N TYR A 110 -29.67 -24.13 15.22
CA TYR A 110 -29.61 -22.80 14.61
C TYR A 110 -29.57 -21.66 15.62
N ILE A 111 -28.69 -20.69 15.36
CA ILE A 111 -28.72 -19.36 15.98
C ILE A 111 -28.96 -18.33 14.86
N TYR A 112 -30.15 -17.74 14.86
CA TYR A 112 -30.57 -16.79 13.84
C TYR A 112 -29.98 -15.38 14.03
N GLY A 113 -30.28 -14.51 13.07
CA GLY A 113 -29.63 -13.22 12.92
C GLY A 113 -29.75 -12.34 14.15
N SER A 114 -28.67 -11.67 14.52
CA SER A 114 -28.60 -10.76 15.67
C SER A 114 -29.06 -11.33 17.01
N ALA A 115 -29.14 -12.66 17.18
CA ALA A 115 -29.67 -13.30 18.38
C ALA A 115 -29.00 -12.81 19.68
N PHE A 116 -27.68 -12.58 19.68
CA PHE A 116 -26.92 -12.02 20.80
C PHE A 116 -26.27 -10.67 20.47
N GLU A 117 -26.80 -9.93 19.48
CA GLU A 117 -26.25 -8.62 19.13
C GLU A 117 -26.28 -7.66 20.35
N ASN A 118 -25.19 -6.94 20.58
CA ASN A 118 -25.01 -6.02 21.70
C ASN A 118 -25.12 -6.67 23.10
N CYS A 119 -24.91 -7.98 23.23
CA CYS A 119 -24.61 -8.65 24.50
C CYS A 119 -23.19 -8.28 24.96
N ILE A 120 -22.96 -7.01 25.28
CA ILE A 120 -21.62 -6.43 25.48
C ILE A 120 -20.81 -7.08 26.60
N SER A 121 -21.48 -7.68 27.60
CA SER A 121 -20.84 -8.37 28.73
C SER A 121 -20.63 -9.87 28.50
N LEU A 122 -21.14 -10.43 27.38
CA LEU A 122 -21.03 -11.85 27.10
C LEU A 122 -19.56 -12.19 26.89
N SER A 123 -19.03 -13.00 27.81
CA SER A 123 -17.60 -13.30 27.88
C SER A 123 -17.30 -14.77 27.61
N ASN A 124 -18.32 -15.64 27.75
CA ASN A 124 -18.21 -17.07 27.52
C ASN A 124 -19.48 -17.60 26.86
N ILE A 125 -19.29 -18.30 25.74
CA ILE A 125 -20.26 -19.18 25.11
C ILE A 125 -19.48 -20.29 24.41
N SER A 126 -19.93 -21.54 24.56
CA SER A 126 -19.40 -22.70 23.84
C SER A 126 -20.52 -23.30 23.00
N LEU A 127 -20.27 -23.47 21.71
CA LEU A 127 -21.27 -23.93 20.74
C LEU A 127 -21.09 -25.43 20.45
N PRO A 128 -22.17 -26.18 20.23
CA PRO A 128 -22.09 -27.57 19.76
C PRO A 128 -21.34 -27.68 18.44
N ALA A 129 -20.64 -28.79 18.19
CA ALA A 129 -19.81 -28.94 16.97
C ALA A 129 -20.66 -29.09 15.69
N ASP A 130 -21.79 -29.79 15.79
CA ASP A 130 -22.64 -30.21 14.67
C ASP A 130 -23.86 -29.29 14.47
N MET A 131 -23.63 -27.97 14.52
CA MET A 131 -24.67 -26.98 14.26
C MET A 131 -25.00 -26.88 12.78
N GLY A 132 -26.28 -26.61 12.47
CA GLY A 132 -26.73 -26.31 11.12
C GLY A 132 -26.33 -24.92 10.62
N GLY A 133 -26.18 -23.94 11.52
CA GLY A 133 -25.75 -22.60 11.11
C GLY A 133 -25.78 -21.53 12.21
N ILE A 134 -24.94 -20.51 11.98
CA ILE A 134 -24.94 -19.24 12.71
C ILE A 134 -25.18 -18.13 11.68
N TYR A 135 -26.26 -17.37 11.85
CA TYR A 135 -26.71 -16.37 10.88
C TYR A 135 -26.16 -14.98 11.19
N SER A 136 -26.41 -14.05 10.27
CA SER A 136 -25.77 -12.75 10.22
C SER A 136 -25.86 -12.00 11.55
N ASN A 137 -24.77 -11.37 11.97
CA ASN A 137 -24.68 -10.54 13.18
C ASN A 137 -25.00 -11.25 14.51
N ALA A 138 -25.09 -12.59 14.54
CA ALA A 138 -25.53 -13.33 15.74
C ALA A 138 -24.79 -12.94 17.03
N PHE A 139 -23.51 -12.60 16.96
CA PHE A 139 -22.71 -12.14 18.11
C PHE A 139 -22.12 -10.74 17.90
N LYS A 140 -22.69 -9.92 17.01
CA LYS A 140 -22.22 -8.56 16.74
C LYS A 140 -22.15 -7.75 18.05
N ASN A 141 -21.07 -7.01 18.24
CA ASN A 141 -20.79 -6.19 19.42
C ASN A 141 -20.79 -6.96 20.76
N CYS A 142 -20.55 -8.28 20.77
CA CYS A 142 -20.24 -9.03 21.99
C CYS A 142 -18.82 -8.70 22.48
N LYS A 143 -18.65 -7.47 22.97
CA LYS A 143 -17.36 -6.82 23.25
C LYS A 143 -16.53 -7.48 24.34
N SER A 144 -17.08 -8.40 25.13
CA SER A 144 -16.36 -9.11 26.19
C SER A 144 -15.92 -10.53 25.81
N LEU A 145 -16.30 -11.03 24.63
CA LEU A 145 -15.83 -12.33 24.14
C LEU A 145 -14.32 -12.27 23.92
N LYS A 146 -13.59 -13.23 24.52
CA LYS A 146 -12.13 -13.34 24.39
C LYS A 146 -11.70 -14.33 23.31
N THR A 147 -12.46 -15.42 23.17
CA THR A 147 -12.20 -16.48 22.20
C THR A 147 -13.51 -16.89 21.56
N PHE A 148 -13.47 -17.30 20.29
CA PHE A 148 -14.64 -17.84 19.61
C PHE A 148 -14.25 -19.02 18.72
N LYS A 149 -14.89 -20.17 18.94
CA LYS A 149 -14.71 -21.36 18.11
C LYS A 149 -15.96 -21.51 17.25
N PHE A 150 -15.80 -21.35 15.94
CA PHE A 150 -16.88 -21.67 15.02
C PHE A 150 -17.14 -23.18 15.02
N PRO A 151 -18.40 -23.62 14.99
CA PRO A 151 -18.76 -25.02 14.75
C PRO A 151 -18.43 -25.42 13.30
N SER A 152 -18.59 -26.69 12.97
CA SER A 152 -18.37 -27.20 11.61
C SER A 152 -19.50 -26.77 10.67
N ILE A 153 -19.48 -25.51 10.23
CA ILE A 153 -20.45 -24.91 9.31
C ILE A 153 -19.81 -24.56 7.97
N HIS A 154 -20.55 -24.76 6.88
CA HIS A 154 -20.07 -24.46 5.52
C HIS A 154 -19.76 -22.96 5.33
N THR A 155 -20.69 -22.11 5.77
CA THR A 155 -20.61 -20.65 5.61
C THR A 155 -20.70 -19.98 6.97
N ILE A 156 -19.70 -19.15 7.29
CA ILE A 156 -19.81 -18.18 8.38
C ILE A 156 -20.52 -16.95 7.81
N SER A 157 -21.72 -16.67 8.31
CA SER A 157 -22.58 -15.58 7.83
C SER A 157 -22.01 -14.19 8.11
N SER A 158 -22.54 -13.18 7.42
CA SER A 158 -22.05 -11.80 7.48
C SER A 158 -22.05 -11.24 8.90
N GLY A 159 -20.97 -10.57 9.31
CA GLY A 159 -20.92 -9.80 10.55
C GLY A 159 -21.06 -10.58 11.87
N VAL A 160 -20.93 -11.93 11.86
CA VAL A 160 -21.16 -12.76 13.06
C VAL A 160 -20.37 -12.28 14.28
N LEU A 161 -19.11 -11.85 14.12
CA LEU A 161 -18.27 -11.29 15.19
C LEU A 161 -17.95 -9.81 14.98
N GLU A 162 -18.72 -9.08 14.16
CA GLU A 162 -18.47 -7.65 13.91
C GLU A 162 -18.46 -6.88 15.25
N GLY A 163 -17.45 -6.06 15.49
CA GLY A 163 -17.34 -5.23 16.70
C GLY A 163 -17.03 -6.01 17.98
N CYS A 164 -16.67 -7.29 17.90
CA CYS A 164 -16.19 -8.08 19.04
C CYS A 164 -14.76 -7.68 19.42
N THR A 165 -14.61 -6.51 20.03
CA THR A 165 -13.31 -5.83 20.21
C THR A 165 -12.30 -6.54 21.11
N SER A 166 -12.73 -7.48 21.98
CA SER A 166 -11.85 -8.20 22.92
C SER A 166 -11.43 -9.59 22.46
N ILE A 167 -11.86 -10.04 21.28
CA ILE A 167 -11.48 -11.36 20.76
C ILE A 167 -9.99 -11.35 20.45
N THR A 168 -9.24 -12.24 21.09
CA THR A 168 -7.79 -12.41 20.87
C THR A 168 -7.47 -13.62 20.00
N SER A 169 -8.39 -14.58 19.91
CA SER A 169 -8.24 -15.81 19.11
C SER A 169 -9.58 -16.29 18.58
N VAL A 170 -9.58 -16.73 17.32
CA VAL A 170 -10.70 -17.42 16.69
C VAL A 170 -10.25 -18.76 16.15
N THR A 171 -11.14 -19.74 16.14
CA THR A 171 -10.90 -21.04 15.49
C THR A 171 -11.97 -21.25 14.45
N ILE A 172 -11.54 -21.45 13.20
CA ILE A 172 -12.38 -21.76 12.05
C ILE A 172 -12.20 -23.26 11.78
N ASP A 173 -13.32 -23.96 11.64
CA ASP A 173 -13.30 -25.40 11.36
C ASP A 173 -12.79 -25.68 9.94
N GLU A 174 -12.10 -26.82 9.76
CA GLU A 174 -11.58 -27.23 8.46
C GLU A 174 -12.69 -27.52 7.44
N GLY A 175 -13.93 -27.75 7.85
CA GLY A 175 -15.10 -27.92 6.98
C GLY A 175 -15.68 -26.63 6.39
N THR A 176 -15.27 -25.46 6.90
CA THR A 176 -15.76 -24.15 6.42
C THR A 176 -15.14 -23.79 5.07
N SER A 177 -15.97 -23.27 4.16
CA SER A 177 -15.56 -22.84 2.81
C SER A 177 -15.67 -21.34 2.59
N VAL A 178 -16.56 -20.66 3.34
CA VAL A 178 -16.86 -19.24 3.12
C VAL A 178 -16.82 -18.47 4.44
N ILE A 179 -15.99 -17.43 4.47
CA ILE A 179 -16.05 -16.34 5.45
C ILE A 179 -16.76 -15.18 4.74
N SER A 180 -17.99 -14.85 5.15
CA SER A 180 -18.76 -13.76 4.52
C SER A 180 -18.21 -12.38 4.88
N SER A 181 -18.81 -11.33 4.31
CA SER A 181 -18.44 -9.95 4.61
C SER A 181 -18.53 -9.62 6.10
N TYR A 182 -17.67 -8.70 6.55
CA TYR A 182 -17.66 -8.12 7.90
C TYR A 182 -17.49 -9.08 9.08
N VAL A 183 -17.22 -10.38 8.87
CA VAL A 183 -17.20 -11.41 9.94
C VAL A 183 -16.33 -11.02 11.12
N PHE A 184 -15.10 -10.53 10.88
CA PHE A 184 -14.17 -10.10 11.92
C PHE A 184 -14.00 -8.57 11.96
N LYS A 185 -14.89 -7.82 11.30
CA LYS A 185 -14.75 -6.36 11.21
C LYS A 185 -14.73 -5.75 12.61
N GLY A 186 -13.66 -5.03 12.95
CA GLY A 186 -13.50 -4.40 14.26
C GLY A 186 -13.16 -5.36 15.41
N CYS A 187 -12.71 -6.59 15.14
CA CYS A 187 -12.08 -7.46 16.14
C CYS A 187 -10.69 -6.94 16.53
N LYS A 188 -10.67 -5.79 17.21
CA LYS A 188 -9.47 -4.97 17.45
C LYS A 188 -8.35 -5.65 18.24
N SER A 189 -8.64 -6.70 19.00
CA SER A 189 -7.66 -7.44 19.82
C SER A 189 -7.16 -8.73 19.17
N LEU A 190 -7.64 -9.08 17.98
CA LEU A 190 -7.23 -10.31 17.29
C LEU A 190 -5.78 -10.15 16.84
N THR A 191 -4.90 -11.05 17.28
CA THR A 191 -3.45 -10.94 17.05
C THR A 191 -2.95 -11.82 15.92
N GLU A 192 -3.60 -12.97 15.72
CA GLU A 192 -3.29 -13.93 14.66
C GLU A 192 -4.59 -14.49 14.07
N LEU A 193 -4.58 -14.80 12.78
CA LEU A 193 -5.68 -15.47 12.09
C LEU A 193 -5.15 -16.64 11.26
N TYR A 194 -5.73 -17.81 11.46
CA TYR A 194 -5.44 -18.99 10.64
C TYR A 194 -6.57 -19.21 9.62
N ILE A 195 -6.21 -19.41 8.35
CA ILE A 195 -7.12 -19.71 7.24
C ILE A 195 -7.01 -21.22 6.90
N PRO A 196 -8.05 -22.03 7.20
CA PRO A 196 -8.07 -23.46 6.92
C PRO A 196 -8.03 -23.82 5.43
N LYS A 197 -7.79 -25.10 5.11
CA LYS A 197 -7.54 -25.56 3.73
C LYS A 197 -8.73 -25.42 2.78
N ASN A 198 -9.95 -25.46 3.31
CA ASN A 198 -11.18 -25.47 2.50
C ASN A 198 -11.77 -24.09 2.25
N ILE A 199 -11.20 -23.02 2.82
CA ILE A 199 -11.66 -21.65 2.58
C ILE A 199 -11.42 -21.27 1.11
N GLN A 200 -12.51 -20.92 0.43
CA GLN A 200 -12.55 -20.51 -0.97
C GLN A 200 -12.92 -19.04 -1.13
N THR A 201 -13.53 -18.41 -0.11
CA THR A 201 -13.94 -17.02 -0.19
C THR A 201 -13.81 -16.35 1.16
N ILE A 202 -13.22 -15.15 1.14
CA ILE A 202 -13.22 -14.17 2.23
C ILE A 202 -13.96 -12.96 1.68
N GLY A 203 -15.07 -12.59 2.32
CA GLY A 203 -15.96 -11.53 1.85
C GLY A 203 -15.39 -10.14 2.12
N LEU A 204 -15.98 -9.16 1.42
CA LEU A 204 -15.62 -7.74 1.54
C LEU A 204 -15.56 -7.29 3.02
N GLU A 205 -14.47 -6.60 3.38
CA GLU A 205 -14.23 -6.05 4.72
C GLU A 205 -14.30 -7.06 5.88
N ALA A 206 -14.23 -8.37 5.60
CA ALA A 206 -14.23 -9.39 6.66
C ALA A 206 -13.09 -9.19 7.67
N LEU A 207 -11.96 -8.62 7.21
CA LEU A 207 -10.75 -8.38 7.99
C LEU A 207 -10.54 -6.88 8.32
N LEU A 208 -11.56 -6.03 8.14
CA LEU A 208 -11.42 -4.60 8.35
C LEU A 208 -11.26 -4.26 9.85
N GLY A 209 -10.31 -3.37 10.19
CA GLY A 209 -10.19 -2.87 11.57
C GLY A 209 -9.60 -3.87 12.57
N LEU A 210 -8.85 -4.87 12.08
CA LEU A 210 -8.05 -5.78 12.91
C LEU A 210 -6.76 -5.10 13.40
N SER A 211 -6.91 -4.11 14.29
CA SER A 211 -5.84 -3.19 14.71
C SER A 211 -4.73 -3.77 15.60
N SER A 212 -4.82 -5.05 15.98
CA SER A 212 -3.78 -5.77 16.73
C SER A 212 -3.16 -6.93 15.94
N LEU A 213 -3.56 -7.12 14.68
CA LEU A 213 -3.19 -8.28 13.89
C LEU A 213 -1.71 -8.20 13.49
N THR A 214 -0.95 -9.22 13.86
CA THR A 214 0.50 -9.31 13.61
C THR A 214 0.83 -10.21 12.42
N LYS A 215 0.01 -11.25 12.17
CA LYS A 215 0.14 -12.16 11.03
C LYS A 215 -1.15 -12.89 10.71
N ILE A 216 -1.27 -13.30 9.46
CA ILE A 216 -2.22 -14.29 8.96
C ILE A 216 -1.43 -15.49 8.47
N THR A 217 -1.84 -16.70 8.86
CA THR A 217 -1.24 -17.94 8.37
C THR A 217 -2.28 -18.74 7.61
N VAL A 218 -1.87 -19.40 6.54
CA VAL A 218 -2.77 -20.18 5.70
C VAL A 218 -2.31 -21.64 5.68
N SER A 219 -3.26 -22.57 5.64
CA SER A 219 -2.96 -23.99 5.44
C SER A 219 -2.20 -24.21 4.12
N LEU A 220 -1.14 -25.02 4.15
CA LEU A 220 -0.38 -25.41 2.94
C LEU A 220 -1.23 -26.17 1.90
N ASP A 221 -2.36 -26.73 2.33
CA ASP A 221 -3.30 -27.43 1.46
C ASP A 221 -4.39 -26.49 0.89
N ASN A 222 -4.41 -25.21 1.28
CA ASN A 222 -5.35 -24.25 0.70
C ASN A 222 -4.95 -23.95 -0.75
N LYS A 223 -5.94 -24.00 -1.65
CA LYS A 223 -5.74 -23.83 -3.10
C LYS A 223 -6.08 -22.44 -3.63
N VAL A 224 -6.64 -21.59 -2.78
CA VAL A 224 -7.15 -20.25 -3.14
C VAL A 224 -6.36 -19.17 -2.42
N PHE A 225 -6.01 -19.39 -1.16
CA PHE A 225 -5.25 -18.44 -0.36
C PHE A 225 -3.87 -19.01 -0.01
N LEU A 226 -2.92 -18.12 0.20
CA LEU A 226 -1.64 -18.42 0.82
C LEU A 226 -1.22 -17.25 1.73
N ASP A 227 -0.26 -17.49 2.61
CA ASP A 227 0.48 -16.42 3.26
C ASP A 227 1.93 -16.32 2.76
N HIS A 228 2.45 -15.10 2.78
CA HIS A 228 3.87 -14.81 2.61
C HIS A 228 4.31 -13.87 3.73
N GLU A 229 5.21 -14.36 4.58
CA GLU A 229 5.66 -13.63 5.78
C GLU A 229 4.53 -13.11 6.68
N GLY A 230 3.41 -13.83 6.75
CA GLY A 230 2.24 -13.45 7.52
C GLY A 230 1.25 -12.49 6.82
N VAL A 231 1.46 -12.17 5.53
CA VAL A 231 0.56 -11.36 4.70
C VAL A 231 -0.31 -12.28 3.85
N LEU A 232 -1.60 -11.98 3.79
CA LEU A 232 -2.57 -12.81 3.08
C LEU A 232 -2.63 -12.46 1.59
N TYR A 233 -2.57 -13.48 0.76
CA TYR A 233 -2.75 -13.39 -0.68
C TYR A 233 -3.87 -14.32 -1.15
N ARG A 234 -4.57 -13.90 -2.21
CA ARG A 234 -5.42 -14.76 -3.03
C ARG A 234 -4.70 -15.11 -4.33
N TYR A 235 -4.75 -16.39 -4.70
CA TYR A 235 -4.21 -16.92 -5.94
C TYR A 235 -5.32 -17.16 -6.95
N ASP A 236 -5.23 -16.55 -8.13
CA ASP A 236 -6.08 -16.89 -9.27
C ASP A 236 -5.36 -17.85 -10.22
N LYS A 237 -5.72 -19.13 -10.08
CA LYS A 237 -5.21 -20.22 -10.91
C LYS A 237 -5.49 -20.10 -12.41
N ASN A 238 -6.47 -19.29 -12.81
CA ASN A 238 -6.82 -19.16 -14.23
C ASN A 238 -5.80 -18.30 -14.97
N TYR A 239 -5.16 -17.37 -14.25
CA TYR A 239 -4.17 -16.46 -14.78
C TYR A 239 -2.76 -16.69 -14.20
N ASP A 240 -2.62 -17.55 -13.18
CA ASP A 240 -1.36 -17.80 -12.45
C ASP A 240 -0.79 -16.52 -11.81
N VAL A 241 -1.64 -15.81 -11.08
CA VAL A 241 -1.39 -14.47 -10.51
C VAL A 241 -1.86 -14.38 -9.07
N TYR A 242 -1.30 -13.42 -8.33
CA TYR A 242 -1.65 -13.13 -6.94
C TYR A 242 -2.35 -11.77 -6.79
N TYR A 243 -3.24 -11.71 -5.81
CA TYR A 243 -3.85 -10.51 -5.23
C TYR A 243 -3.37 -10.38 -3.79
N LEU A 244 -2.81 -9.24 -3.40
CA LEU A 244 -2.51 -8.96 -2.00
C LEU A 244 -3.80 -8.51 -1.32
N GLU A 245 -4.35 -9.37 -0.46
CA GLU A 245 -5.67 -9.18 0.16
C GLU A 245 -5.57 -8.44 1.49
N HIS A 246 -4.57 -8.77 2.33
CA HIS A 246 -4.44 -8.15 3.64
C HIS A 246 -3.03 -8.22 4.23
N TYR A 247 -2.47 -7.04 4.53
CA TYR A 247 -1.28 -6.83 5.32
C TYR A 247 -1.66 -6.58 6.80
N PRO A 248 -1.15 -7.36 7.77
CA PRO A 248 -1.46 -7.16 9.18
C PRO A 248 -0.99 -5.81 9.71
N SER A 249 -1.90 -5.03 10.29
CA SER A 249 -1.65 -3.65 10.77
C SER A 249 -0.50 -3.52 11.79
N MET A 250 -0.26 -4.56 12.59
CA MET A 250 0.79 -4.63 13.62
C MET A 250 1.98 -5.52 13.21
N LYS A 251 2.12 -5.92 11.95
CA LYS A 251 3.33 -6.61 11.48
C LYS A 251 4.52 -5.64 11.58
N GLU A 252 5.49 -5.98 12.42
CA GLU A 252 6.63 -5.12 12.79
C GLU A 252 7.72 -5.00 11.70
N SER A 253 7.54 -5.65 10.55
CA SER A 253 8.45 -5.53 9.41
C SER A 253 8.47 -4.09 8.87
N THR A 254 9.66 -3.48 8.84
CA THR A 254 9.86 -2.12 8.30
C THR A 254 9.97 -2.10 6.79
N THR A 255 10.28 -3.23 6.16
CA THR A 255 10.34 -3.39 4.71
C THR A 255 9.50 -4.59 4.32
N TYR A 256 8.75 -4.44 3.23
CA TYR A 256 7.97 -5.53 2.67
C TYR A 256 8.18 -5.62 1.17
N ASN A 257 8.54 -6.82 0.70
CA ASN A 257 8.65 -7.15 -0.71
C ASN A 257 7.37 -7.89 -1.09
N VAL A 258 6.56 -7.28 -1.96
CA VAL A 258 5.39 -7.95 -2.51
C VAL A 258 5.86 -9.08 -3.43
N ILE A 259 5.22 -10.25 -3.33
CA ILE A 259 5.62 -11.46 -4.09
C ILE A 259 5.59 -11.18 -5.60
N ASP A 260 6.59 -11.67 -6.32
CA ASP A 260 6.55 -11.76 -7.80
C ASP A 260 5.27 -12.47 -8.27
N LYS A 261 4.70 -12.03 -9.40
CA LYS A 261 3.36 -12.38 -9.91
C LYS A 261 2.18 -11.77 -9.15
N THR A 262 2.40 -10.82 -8.23
CA THR A 262 1.30 -10.00 -7.71
C THR A 262 0.96 -8.93 -8.73
N HIS A 263 -0.22 -9.02 -9.33
CA HIS A 263 -0.72 -8.07 -10.32
C HIS A 263 -1.68 -7.04 -9.70
N TRP A 264 -2.27 -7.36 -8.55
CA TRP A 264 -3.23 -6.49 -7.85
C TRP A 264 -2.94 -6.38 -6.36
N ILE A 265 -3.06 -5.17 -5.83
CA ILE A 265 -3.19 -4.91 -4.39
C ILE A 265 -4.63 -4.47 -4.14
N ASP A 266 -5.38 -5.23 -3.34
CA ASP A 266 -6.79 -4.94 -3.10
C ASP A 266 -6.97 -3.66 -2.27
N ASN A 267 -8.15 -3.05 -2.39
CA ASN A 267 -8.55 -1.92 -1.57
C ASN A 267 -8.37 -2.21 -0.07
N LEU A 268 -7.85 -1.24 0.69
CA LEU A 268 -7.62 -1.35 2.14
C LEU A 268 -6.62 -2.45 2.54
N ALA A 269 -5.86 -3.03 1.60
CA ALA A 269 -4.99 -4.15 1.89
C ALA A 269 -3.95 -3.85 2.98
N PHE A 270 -3.42 -2.63 3.10
CA PHE A 270 -2.57 -2.25 4.24
C PHE A 270 -3.17 -1.17 5.16
N ILE A 271 -4.48 -1.20 5.35
CA ILE A 271 -5.16 -0.28 6.26
C ILE A 271 -4.54 -0.28 7.68
N ASN A 272 -4.37 0.91 8.27
CA ASN A 272 -3.85 1.12 9.63
C ASN A 272 -2.47 0.51 9.90
N ASN A 273 -1.63 0.35 8.88
CA ASN A 273 -0.25 -0.09 9.05
C ASN A 273 0.52 0.86 9.98
N LYS A 274 1.24 0.30 10.97
CA LYS A 274 2.03 1.10 11.92
C LYS A 274 3.53 1.13 11.69
N PHE A 275 4.10 0.12 11.04
CA PHE A 275 5.55 -0.12 11.09
C PHE A 275 6.23 -0.14 9.73
N LEU A 276 5.48 -0.28 8.64
CA LEU A 276 6.04 -0.37 7.30
C LEU A 276 6.61 0.98 6.89
N VAL A 277 7.91 0.99 6.58
CA VAL A 277 8.70 2.15 6.15
C VAL A 277 8.99 2.09 4.65
N THR A 278 9.18 0.89 4.11
CA THR A 278 9.48 0.67 2.68
C THR A 278 8.60 -0.42 2.09
N LEU A 279 7.89 -0.11 1.01
CA LEU A 279 7.11 -1.07 0.22
C LEU A 279 7.72 -1.25 -1.16
N ASN A 280 8.13 -2.47 -1.49
CA ASN A 280 8.67 -2.81 -2.80
C ASN A 280 7.62 -3.58 -3.59
N LEU A 281 7.17 -3.01 -4.71
CA LEU A 281 6.20 -3.59 -5.63
C LEU A 281 6.93 -4.43 -6.69
N PRO A 282 6.32 -5.50 -7.24
CA PRO A 282 6.94 -6.30 -8.29
C PRO A 282 6.83 -5.60 -9.64
N LEU A 283 7.68 -5.99 -10.60
CA LEU A 283 7.64 -5.45 -11.98
C LEU A 283 6.29 -5.69 -12.67
N CYS A 284 5.56 -6.74 -12.31
CA CYS A 284 4.29 -7.14 -12.92
C CYS A 284 3.05 -6.51 -12.27
N ILE A 285 3.20 -5.52 -11.38
CA ILE A 285 2.04 -4.89 -10.74
C ILE A 285 1.24 -4.08 -11.78
N ASP A 286 -0.04 -4.40 -11.93
CA ASP A 286 -0.94 -3.75 -12.91
C ASP A 286 -1.83 -2.70 -12.25
N ASP A 287 -2.27 -2.97 -11.02
CA ASP A 287 -3.25 -2.14 -10.33
C ASP A 287 -3.02 -2.12 -8.81
N ILE A 288 -3.23 -0.95 -8.23
CA ILE A 288 -3.18 -0.73 -6.79
C ILE A 288 -4.50 -0.04 -6.42
N GLY A 289 -5.30 -0.71 -5.60
CA GLY A 289 -6.64 -0.27 -5.27
C GLY A 289 -6.71 1.20 -4.82
N GLU A 290 -7.75 1.90 -5.25
CA GLU A 290 -7.99 3.32 -5.00
C GLU A 290 -7.93 3.70 -3.50
N PHE A 291 -8.37 2.79 -2.62
CA PHE A 291 -8.38 2.99 -1.17
C PHE A 291 -7.22 2.30 -0.44
N VAL A 292 -6.15 1.96 -1.15
CA VAL A 292 -4.96 1.41 -0.50
C VAL A 292 -4.31 2.45 0.39
N TRP A 293 -4.30 3.72 0.00
CA TRP A 293 -3.54 4.81 0.63
C TRP A 293 -4.22 5.56 1.79
N PRO A 294 -5.51 5.95 1.69
CA PRO A 294 -6.16 6.66 2.78
C PRO A 294 -6.27 5.73 3.99
N TYR A 295 -6.03 6.25 5.19
CA TYR A 295 -6.18 5.53 6.47
C TYR A 295 -5.06 4.54 6.85
N GLY A 296 -3.81 5.02 6.94
CA GLY A 296 -2.85 4.44 7.89
C GLY A 296 -1.52 3.98 7.33
N TYR A 297 -0.75 4.91 6.78
CA TYR A 297 0.69 4.70 6.50
C TYR A 297 1.54 5.80 7.12
N PRO A 298 1.37 6.12 8.41
CA PRO A 298 2.14 7.18 9.04
C PRO A 298 3.67 6.94 8.97
N SER A 299 4.10 5.69 8.84
CA SER A 299 5.51 5.32 8.87
C SER A 299 6.14 5.13 7.49
N LEU A 300 5.33 5.03 6.42
CA LEU A 300 5.83 4.73 5.08
C LEU A 300 6.57 5.95 4.53
N THR A 301 7.82 5.76 4.12
CA THR A 301 8.67 6.81 3.54
C THR A 301 8.95 6.58 2.05
N THR A 302 8.86 5.33 1.62
CA THR A 302 9.36 4.90 0.31
C THR A 302 8.49 3.80 -0.28
N ILE A 303 8.05 4.00 -1.52
CA ILE A 303 7.53 2.95 -2.40
C ILE A 303 8.46 2.82 -3.59
N THR A 304 8.76 1.59 -4.02
CA THR A 304 9.54 1.32 -5.23
C THR A 304 8.78 0.41 -6.19
N VAL A 305 8.94 0.67 -7.49
CA VAL A 305 8.57 -0.24 -8.57
C VAL A 305 9.80 -0.40 -9.49
N PRO A 306 10.14 -1.62 -9.94
CA PRO A 306 11.26 -1.81 -10.86
C PRO A 306 11.06 -1.08 -12.19
N ASP A 307 12.17 -0.58 -12.75
CA ASP A 307 12.20 0.05 -14.08
C ASP A 307 11.54 -0.84 -15.14
N GLY A 308 10.68 -0.23 -15.97
CA GLY A 308 10.00 -0.92 -17.07
C GLY A 308 8.62 -1.49 -16.72
N ASN A 309 8.06 -1.17 -15.55
CA ASN A 309 6.63 -1.40 -15.31
C ASN A 309 5.77 -0.55 -16.26
N GLU A 310 4.68 -1.11 -16.78
CA GLU A 310 3.85 -0.45 -17.80
C GLU A 310 2.82 0.54 -17.22
N HIS A 311 2.60 0.52 -15.90
CA HIS A 311 1.50 1.23 -15.24
C HIS A 311 1.95 2.26 -14.21
N PHE A 312 3.11 2.04 -13.58
CA PHE A 312 3.62 2.80 -12.46
C PHE A 312 5.09 3.13 -12.64
N GLU A 313 5.48 4.27 -12.07
CA GLU A 313 6.86 4.73 -12.00
C GLU A 313 7.12 5.23 -10.58
N THR A 314 8.35 5.04 -10.07
CA THR A 314 8.73 5.59 -8.77
C THR A 314 9.92 6.53 -8.90
N VAL A 315 9.74 7.76 -8.46
CA VAL A 315 10.80 8.77 -8.43
C VAL A 315 11.03 9.20 -7.00
N ASP A 316 12.26 9.04 -6.51
CA ASP A 316 12.64 9.36 -5.12
C ASP A 316 11.71 8.71 -4.08
N GLY A 317 11.23 7.49 -4.34
CA GLY A 317 10.35 6.76 -3.43
C GLY A 317 8.89 7.25 -3.40
N ILE A 318 8.50 8.13 -4.32
CA ILE A 318 7.13 8.62 -4.53
C ILE A 318 6.53 7.89 -5.74
N LEU A 319 5.27 7.47 -5.64
CA LEU A 319 4.59 6.67 -6.65
C LEU A 319 3.80 7.56 -7.62
N TYR A 320 4.01 7.32 -8.91
CA TYR A 320 3.31 7.94 -10.02
C TYR A 320 2.75 6.87 -10.96
N ASN A 321 1.87 7.26 -11.88
CA ASN A 321 1.62 6.43 -13.05
C ASN A 321 2.86 6.41 -13.97
N ALA A 322 2.94 5.45 -14.89
CA ALA A 322 4.08 5.26 -15.78
C ALA A 322 4.45 6.53 -16.59
N GLU A 323 3.46 7.33 -17.00
CA GLU A 323 3.72 8.58 -17.73
C GLU A 323 4.13 9.76 -16.83
N MET A 324 4.17 9.58 -15.51
CA MET A 324 4.40 10.63 -14.51
C MET A 324 3.44 11.83 -14.62
N THR A 325 2.23 11.60 -15.15
CA THR A 325 1.17 12.61 -15.29
C THR A 325 0.23 12.63 -14.09
N MET A 326 0.31 11.64 -13.21
CA MET A 326 -0.50 11.54 -12.00
C MET A 326 0.39 11.20 -10.80
N LEU A 327 0.37 12.04 -9.77
CA LEU A 327 0.94 11.71 -8.47
C LEU A 327 -0.07 10.80 -7.75
N LEU A 328 0.26 9.52 -7.65
CA LEU A 328 -0.62 8.50 -7.08
C LEU A 328 -0.47 8.41 -5.56
N TYR A 329 0.77 8.46 -5.07
CA TYR A 329 1.01 8.44 -3.62
C TYR A 329 2.35 9.07 -3.23
N TYR A 330 2.27 10.04 -2.32
CA TYR A 330 3.38 10.61 -1.57
C TYR A 330 3.38 9.99 -0.16
N PRO A 331 4.41 9.21 0.22
CA PRO A 331 4.44 8.56 1.52
C PRO A 331 4.39 9.54 2.70
N ALA A 332 3.40 9.38 3.58
CA ALA A 332 3.08 10.31 4.65
C ALA A 332 4.17 10.44 5.74
N GLY A 333 5.00 9.41 5.89
CA GLY A 333 6.13 9.37 6.82
C GLY A 333 7.39 10.07 6.32
N ARG A 334 7.42 10.55 5.07
CA ARG A 334 8.58 11.28 4.52
C ARG A 334 8.89 12.51 5.37
N THR A 335 10.18 12.70 5.67
CA THR A 335 10.65 13.79 6.54
C THR A 335 10.97 15.08 5.80
N ALA A 336 10.85 15.10 4.46
CA ALA A 336 11.06 16.30 3.66
C ALA A 336 10.02 17.37 4.04
N THR A 337 10.50 18.56 4.39
CA THR A 337 9.66 19.70 4.81
C THR A 337 9.13 20.52 3.64
N SER A 338 9.66 20.30 2.44
CA SER A 338 9.20 20.93 1.22
C SER A 338 9.07 19.90 0.12
N PHE A 339 8.03 20.02 -0.70
CA PHE A 339 7.87 19.22 -1.89
C PHE A 339 7.44 20.08 -3.06
N THR A 340 8.06 19.83 -4.20
CA THR A 340 7.67 20.44 -5.45
C THR A 340 7.12 19.34 -6.34
N VAL A 341 5.87 19.48 -6.73
CA VAL A 341 5.23 18.55 -7.65
C VAL A 341 5.92 18.67 -9.03
N PRO A 342 6.34 17.55 -9.65
CA PRO A 342 6.93 17.56 -10.99
C PRO A 342 6.08 18.26 -12.05
N ASN A 343 6.72 19.00 -12.97
CA ASN A 343 6.04 19.66 -14.11
C ASN A 343 5.42 18.67 -15.12
N THR A 344 5.71 17.36 -15.00
CA THR A 344 5.04 16.32 -15.78
C THR A 344 3.65 16.02 -15.24
N VAL A 345 3.41 16.28 -13.95
CA VAL A 345 2.15 15.96 -13.28
C VAL A 345 1.05 16.91 -13.74
N VAL A 346 -0.08 16.30 -14.11
CA VAL A 346 -1.33 16.91 -14.53
C VAL A 346 -2.40 16.76 -13.44
N THR A 347 -2.37 15.65 -12.68
CA THR A 347 -3.34 15.37 -11.61
C THR A 347 -2.65 14.95 -10.32
N ILE A 348 -3.04 15.56 -9.20
CA ILE A 348 -2.72 15.06 -7.86
C ILE A 348 -3.90 14.22 -7.40
N ALA A 349 -3.70 12.90 -7.22
CA ALA A 349 -4.77 11.93 -7.06
C ALA A 349 -5.45 11.97 -5.68
N TYR A 350 -6.59 11.28 -5.59
CA TYR A 350 -7.42 11.13 -4.38
C TYR A 350 -6.57 10.71 -3.17
N CYS A 351 -6.61 11.49 -2.08
CA CYS A 351 -5.85 11.24 -0.85
C CYS A 351 -4.35 10.94 -1.02
N SER A 352 -3.75 11.31 -2.17
CA SER A 352 -2.39 10.90 -2.55
C SER A 352 -1.30 11.45 -1.63
N MET A 353 -1.55 12.56 -0.93
CA MET A 353 -0.64 13.16 0.04
C MET A 353 -1.35 13.38 1.39
N GLN A 354 -2.34 12.55 1.74
CA GLN A 354 -3.06 12.65 3.01
C GLN A 354 -2.12 12.42 4.22
N ASP A 355 -2.35 13.15 5.31
CA ASP A 355 -1.68 13.02 6.60
C ASP A 355 -0.14 13.14 6.53
N CYS A 356 0.40 13.89 5.56
CA CYS A 356 1.85 14.13 5.48
C CYS A 356 2.36 14.80 6.76
N GLN A 357 3.19 14.08 7.53
CA GLN A 357 3.51 14.44 8.92
C GLN A 357 4.57 15.54 9.06
N TYR A 358 5.36 15.76 8.02
CA TYR A 358 6.51 16.65 8.04
C TYR A 358 6.46 17.71 6.94
N LEU A 359 5.57 17.58 5.96
CA LEU A 359 5.47 18.51 4.85
C LEU A 359 4.98 19.88 5.36
N GLU A 360 5.83 20.90 5.21
CA GLU A 360 5.53 22.28 5.60
C GLU A 360 5.22 23.17 4.40
N ASN A 361 5.80 22.89 3.24
CA ASN A 361 5.67 23.73 2.06
C ASN A 361 5.44 22.86 0.82
N ILE A 362 4.46 23.21 -0.01
CA ILE A 362 4.27 22.54 -1.30
C ILE A 362 4.19 23.55 -2.45
N ILE A 363 4.86 23.23 -3.56
CA ILE A 363 4.75 23.96 -4.82
C ILE A 363 4.07 23.06 -5.85
N ILE A 364 2.91 23.52 -6.33
CA ILE A 364 2.08 22.86 -7.34
C ILE A 364 2.22 23.67 -8.64
N PRO A 365 2.85 23.14 -9.69
CA PRO A 365 3.16 23.90 -10.90
C PRO A 365 1.95 24.09 -11.84
N ASP A 366 2.14 24.93 -12.86
CA ASP A 366 1.14 25.21 -13.91
C ASP A 366 0.76 23.99 -14.75
N SER A 367 1.56 22.92 -14.74
CA SER A 367 1.21 21.68 -15.43
C SER A 367 -0.01 20.99 -14.80
N VAL A 368 -0.14 21.10 -13.47
CA VAL A 368 -1.24 20.49 -12.72
C VAL A 368 -2.54 21.19 -13.11
N LYS A 369 -3.55 20.39 -13.45
CA LYS A 369 -4.90 20.83 -13.81
C LYS A 369 -5.89 20.51 -12.71
N THR A 370 -5.70 19.39 -12.01
CA THR A 370 -6.64 18.90 -11.01
C THR A 370 -5.92 18.50 -9.72
N ILE A 371 -6.45 18.96 -8.59
CA ILE A 371 -6.16 18.47 -7.24
C ILE A 371 -7.40 17.74 -6.75
N GLU A 372 -7.32 16.42 -6.61
CA GLU A 372 -8.47 15.57 -6.27
C GLU A 372 -8.86 15.65 -4.79
N VAL A 373 -10.00 15.01 -4.47
CA VAL A 373 -10.60 15.01 -3.12
C VAL A 373 -9.60 14.47 -2.10
N GLY A 374 -9.45 15.19 -0.99
CA GLY A 374 -8.59 14.77 0.14
C GLY A 374 -7.09 14.74 -0.14
N ALA A 375 -6.63 15.20 -1.31
CA ALA A 375 -5.24 15.06 -1.75
C ALA A 375 -4.19 15.50 -0.72
N LEU A 376 -4.43 16.60 0.01
CA LEU A 376 -3.59 17.12 1.09
C LEU A 376 -4.39 17.23 2.42
N GLN A 377 -5.35 16.33 2.64
CA GLN A 377 -6.10 16.32 3.90
C GLN A 377 -5.18 15.93 5.07
N GLY A 378 -5.37 16.56 6.24
CA GLY A 378 -4.72 16.14 7.48
C GLY A 378 -3.22 16.44 7.55
N CYS A 379 -2.67 17.22 6.62
CA CYS A 379 -1.28 17.67 6.62
C CYS A 379 -1.06 18.74 7.70
N LYS A 380 -1.05 18.35 8.97
CA LYS A 380 -1.04 19.22 10.16
C LYS A 380 0.18 20.15 10.29
N LYS A 381 1.21 19.99 9.45
CA LYS A 381 2.37 20.89 9.41
C LYS A 381 2.45 21.75 8.16
N LEU A 382 1.55 21.57 7.20
CA LEU A 382 1.57 22.30 5.94
C LEU A 382 1.24 23.77 6.20
N LYS A 383 2.23 24.64 6.02
CA LYS A 383 2.16 26.09 6.24
C LYS A 383 1.93 26.86 4.96
N THR A 384 2.67 26.52 3.90
CA THR A 384 2.59 27.27 2.64
C THR A 384 2.24 26.36 1.47
N VAL A 385 1.34 26.85 0.62
CA VAL A 385 0.91 26.18 -0.61
C VAL A 385 1.03 27.16 -1.76
N THR A 386 1.94 26.89 -2.70
CA THR A 386 2.02 27.65 -3.96
C THR A 386 1.26 26.89 -5.04
N ILE A 387 0.28 27.53 -5.65
CA ILE A 387 -0.57 26.96 -6.70
C ILE A 387 -0.33 27.73 -8.00
N GLY A 388 0.10 26.99 -9.02
CA GLY A 388 0.29 27.48 -10.36
C GLY A 388 -1.00 27.97 -11.02
N THR A 389 -0.86 28.90 -11.95
CA THR A 389 -1.92 29.51 -12.77
C THR A 389 -2.71 28.46 -13.58
N GLY A 390 -2.08 27.31 -13.83
CA GLY A 390 -2.63 26.24 -14.65
C GLY A 390 -3.63 25.32 -13.95
N VAL A 391 -3.72 25.37 -12.61
CA VAL A 391 -4.66 24.56 -11.81
C VAL A 391 -6.08 25.07 -12.04
N LYS A 392 -6.95 24.20 -12.55
CA LYS A 392 -8.32 24.54 -12.93
C LYS A 392 -9.34 24.06 -11.92
N ASP A 393 -9.08 22.89 -11.32
CA ASP A 393 -10.01 22.20 -10.45
C ASP A 393 -9.31 21.82 -9.15
N VAL A 394 -9.82 22.35 -8.03
CA VAL A 394 -9.48 21.88 -6.68
C VAL A 394 -10.73 21.27 -6.10
N LYS A 395 -10.74 19.95 -5.93
CA LYS A 395 -11.92 19.21 -5.48
C LYS A 395 -12.14 19.36 -3.97
N GLY A 396 -13.36 19.04 -3.52
CA GLY A 396 -13.78 19.17 -2.13
C GLY A 396 -12.84 18.46 -1.15
N ALA A 397 -12.66 19.03 0.04
CA ALA A 397 -11.80 18.50 1.11
C ALA A 397 -10.31 18.33 0.77
N ALA A 398 -9.80 18.86 -0.36
CA ALA A 398 -8.40 18.73 -0.75
C ALA A 398 -7.40 19.18 0.34
N PHE A 399 -7.77 20.17 1.17
CA PHE A 399 -6.96 20.67 2.29
C PHE A 399 -7.67 20.52 3.64
N ASN A 400 -8.68 19.64 3.75
CA ASN A 400 -9.42 19.49 5.00
C ASN A 400 -8.48 19.07 6.14
N ASP A 401 -8.76 19.47 7.38
CA ASP A 401 -7.92 19.16 8.53
C ASP A 401 -6.44 19.57 8.40
N SER A 402 -6.06 20.43 7.45
CA SER A 402 -4.70 20.97 7.31
C SER A 402 -4.59 22.35 7.94
N ASP A 403 -4.82 22.39 9.26
CA ASP A 403 -5.10 23.63 10.01
C ASP A 403 -3.89 24.56 10.19
N ALA A 404 -2.69 24.12 9.81
CA ALA A 404 -1.45 24.89 9.92
C ALA A 404 -1.19 25.82 8.72
N ILE A 405 -2.06 25.80 7.69
CA ILE A 405 -1.86 26.61 6.48
C ILE A 405 -1.95 28.09 6.84
N GLU A 406 -0.83 28.78 6.74
CA GLU A 406 -0.68 30.22 7.00
C GLU A 406 -0.95 31.02 5.72
N SER A 407 -0.50 30.50 4.57
CA SER A 407 -0.65 31.15 3.27
C SER A 407 -0.88 30.16 2.12
N ILE A 408 -1.77 30.55 1.22
CA ILE A 408 -1.91 29.92 -0.10
C ILE A 408 -1.60 31.01 -1.12
N THR A 409 -0.52 30.82 -1.87
CA THR A 409 -0.15 31.74 -2.93
C THR A 409 -0.54 31.18 -4.28
N MET A 410 -1.46 31.87 -4.95
CA MET A 410 -1.77 31.61 -6.34
C MET A 410 -0.96 32.57 -7.21
N HIS A 411 -0.18 32.05 -8.15
CA HIS A 411 0.32 32.91 -9.22
C HIS A 411 -0.89 33.34 -10.04
N ILE A 412 -1.20 34.63 -10.04
CA ILE A 412 -2.24 35.24 -10.87
C ILE A 412 -1.49 36.00 -11.96
N PRO A 413 -1.59 35.62 -13.24
CA PRO A 413 -1.09 36.48 -14.31
C PRO A 413 -1.88 37.78 -14.24
N GLU A 414 -1.23 38.94 -14.42
CA GLU A 414 -1.79 40.30 -14.24
C GLU A 414 -3.10 40.64 -14.99
N GLU A 415 -3.78 39.71 -15.66
CA GLU A 415 -5.12 39.91 -16.21
C GLU A 415 -6.08 38.74 -15.89
N GLY A 416 -6.85 38.93 -14.81
CA GLY A 416 -8.25 38.54 -14.70
C GLY A 416 -8.65 37.09 -15.02
N ARG A 417 -8.50 36.17 -14.04
CA ARG A 417 -9.37 35.00 -13.90
C ARG A 417 -9.69 34.77 -12.42
N PHE A 418 -10.97 34.83 -12.08
CA PHE A 418 -11.48 34.45 -10.76
C PHE A 418 -11.68 32.93 -10.72
N PHE A 419 -11.22 32.28 -9.65
CA PHE A 419 -11.50 30.87 -9.37
C PHE A 419 -12.98 30.71 -9.04
N LYS A 420 -13.66 29.79 -9.71
CA LYS A 420 -14.97 29.29 -9.29
C LYS A 420 -14.71 28.19 -8.27
N ILE A 421 -14.83 28.49 -6.97
CA ILE A 421 -15.07 27.45 -5.97
C ILE A 421 -16.48 26.96 -6.29
N ASP A 422 -16.63 25.73 -6.81
CA ASP A 422 -17.94 25.15 -7.12
C ASP A 422 -18.53 24.53 -5.84
N PRO A 423 -19.54 25.14 -5.22
CA PRO A 423 -20.18 24.60 -4.02
C PRO A 423 -21.27 23.57 -4.36
N ASP A 424 -21.55 23.33 -5.64
CA ASP A 424 -22.82 22.74 -6.11
C ASP A 424 -22.64 21.38 -6.82
N GLN A 425 -21.98 20.42 -6.16
CA GLN A 425 -22.24 18.98 -6.39
C GLN A 425 -23.04 18.33 -5.24
N MET A 426 -23.73 19.13 -4.42
CA MET A 426 -24.87 18.66 -3.63
C MET A 426 -26.17 19.07 -4.35
N GLU A 427 -26.99 18.09 -4.72
CA GLU A 427 -28.32 18.35 -5.26
C GLU A 427 -29.19 19.15 -4.27
N LEU A 428 -29.62 20.33 -4.73
CA LEU A 428 -30.90 21.05 -4.51
C LEU A 428 -31.24 21.64 -3.12
N TRP A 429 -31.16 22.97 -2.96
CA TRP A 429 -32.26 23.95 -3.20
C TRP A 429 -31.83 25.43 -2.99
N ALA A 430 -32.20 26.28 -3.97
CA ALA A 430 -32.44 27.74 -3.94
C ALA A 430 -31.31 28.76 -4.29
N ASP A 431 -31.29 29.15 -5.59
CA ASP A 431 -31.34 30.49 -6.25
C ASP A 431 -30.58 31.74 -5.68
N PRO A 432 -30.20 32.73 -6.53
CA PRO A 432 -28.84 33.26 -6.63
C PRO A 432 -28.76 34.76 -6.27
N GLY A 433 -27.61 35.25 -5.80
CA GLY A 433 -27.43 36.70 -5.75
C GLY A 433 -26.25 37.26 -4.99
N ILE A 434 -25.38 37.93 -5.76
CA ILE A 434 -24.64 39.15 -5.40
C ILE A 434 -23.40 38.95 -4.51
N ILE A 435 -22.24 38.88 -5.18
CA ILE A 435 -20.94 39.23 -4.62
C ILE A 435 -20.93 40.73 -4.31
N LYS A 436 -20.71 41.10 -3.04
CA LYS A 436 -20.19 42.41 -2.66
C LYS A 436 -18.86 42.22 -1.96
N ALA A 437 -17.79 42.72 -2.59
CA ALA A 437 -16.58 43.10 -1.88
C ALA A 437 -16.91 44.24 -0.91
N SER A 438 -16.51 44.13 0.36
CA SER A 438 -16.48 45.26 1.27
C SER A 438 -15.14 45.35 1.98
N ASN A 439 -14.43 46.45 1.69
CA ASN A 439 -13.38 46.98 2.54
C ASN A 439 -13.89 47.11 3.98
N SER A 440 -13.21 46.44 4.92
CA SER A 440 -12.94 46.81 6.32
C SER A 440 -12.95 45.55 7.22
N THR A 441 -11.75 45.22 7.72
CA THR A 441 -11.50 44.62 9.03
C THR A 441 -12.47 43.52 9.51
N ASN A 442 -12.46 42.35 8.87
CA ASN A 442 -12.47 40.99 9.47
C ASN A 442 -12.72 39.88 8.41
N PRO A 443 -12.22 38.64 8.59
CA PRO A 443 -12.06 37.63 7.52
C PRO A 443 -13.13 36.52 7.50
N VAL A 444 -13.19 35.77 6.40
CA VAL A 444 -14.17 34.73 6.07
C VAL A 444 -13.68 33.34 6.54
N LYS A 445 -14.51 32.67 7.34
CA LYS A 445 -14.49 31.22 7.68
C LYS A 445 -15.00 30.40 6.49
N ILE A 446 -14.42 29.23 6.24
CA ILE A 446 -15.10 28.13 5.53
C ILE A 446 -15.42 27.07 6.60
N GLU A 447 -16.59 27.20 7.23
CA GLU A 447 -17.16 26.18 8.11
C GLU A 447 -17.96 25.18 7.27
N TYR A 448 -17.79 23.88 7.52
CA TYR A 448 -18.86 22.90 7.29
C TYR A 448 -19.54 22.60 8.62
N ASP A 449 -20.83 22.87 8.67
CA ASP A 449 -21.72 22.58 9.79
C ASP A 449 -21.83 21.07 10.00
N TYR A 450 -21.28 20.53 11.10
CA TYR A 450 -21.93 19.50 11.93
C TYR A 450 -21.24 19.43 13.31
N TRP A 451 -21.96 19.96 14.31
CA TRP A 451 -21.69 19.97 15.76
C TRP A 451 -20.54 20.89 16.23
N GLY A 452 -20.95 22.06 16.71
CA GLY A 452 -20.10 23.22 17.01
C GLY A 452 -18.97 23.02 18.02
N LEU A 453 -17.96 23.87 17.87
CA LEU A 453 -17.34 24.72 18.90
C LEU A 453 -16.38 25.72 18.20
N ASP A 454 -16.36 26.96 18.70
CA ASP A 454 -15.59 28.12 18.23
C ASP A 454 -14.06 27.95 18.36
N GLU A 455 -13.30 28.41 17.35
CA GLU A 455 -12.17 29.38 17.48
C GLU A 455 -11.51 29.67 16.11
N ASP A 456 -11.24 30.95 15.80
CA ASP A 456 -10.84 31.51 14.49
C ASP A 456 -9.31 31.47 14.23
N TYR A 457 -8.88 31.03 13.03
CA TYR A 457 -7.54 31.28 12.48
C TYR A 457 -7.64 31.78 11.02
N GLY A 458 -6.99 32.91 10.70
CA GLY A 458 -7.11 33.63 9.43
C GLY A 458 -5.95 33.38 8.46
N VAL A 459 -6.27 33.18 7.17
CA VAL A 459 -5.32 32.99 6.06
C VAL A 459 -4.82 34.34 5.53
N VAL A 460 -3.50 34.50 5.37
CA VAL A 460 -2.86 35.71 4.83
C VAL A 460 -2.50 35.46 3.36
N TYR A 461 -3.02 36.29 2.45
CA TYR A 461 -2.54 36.35 1.07
C TYR A 461 -1.27 37.20 1.02
N THR A 462 -0.11 36.56 1.00
CA THR A 462 1.15 37.21 0.63
C THR A 462 1.36 37.07 -0.89
N VAL A 463 1.73 38.18 -1.53
CA VAL A 463 2.29 38.14 -2.89
C VAL A 463 3.52 37.22 -2.81
N ALA A 464 3.54 36.13 -3.60
CA ALA A 464 4.70 35.26 -3.64
C ALA A 464 5.91 36.08 -4.06
N PRO A 465 7.11 35.75 -3.56
CA PRO A 465 8.30 36.23 -4.21
C PRO A 465 8.29 35.77 -5.67
N ASP A 466 8.78 36.62 -6.58
CA ASP A 466 8.89 36.28 -7.99
C ASP A 466 9.77 35.03 -8.12
N THR A 467 9.27 33.96 -8.74
CA THR A 467 10.02 32.70 -8.89
C THR A 467 10.19 32.32 -10.36
N TYR A 468 11.13 31.44 -10.66
CA TYR A 468 11.28 30.79 -11.97
C TYR A 468 11.64 29.31 -11.81
N ILE A 469 11.42 28.52 -12.87
CA ILE A 469 11.64 27.07 -12.86
C ILE A 469 12.86 26.72 -13.71
N ILE A 470 13.69 25.80 -13.23
CA ILE A 470 14.76 25.15 -13.99
C ILE A 470 14.33 23.71 -14.29
N GLU A 471 14.15 23.37 -15.56
CA GLU A 471 13.94 22.01 -16.02
C GLU A 471 15.25 21.40 -16.54
N PHE A 472 15.46 20.12 -16.27
CA PHE A 472 16.63 19.38 -16.73
C PHE A 472 16.24 18.41 -17.83
N ASP A 473 16.96 18.45 -18.94
CA ASP A 473 16.76 17.59 -20.10
C ASP A 473 18.00 16.69 -20.25
N PRO A 474 17.83 15.36 -20.31
CA PRO A 474 18.96 14.43 -20.41
C PRO A 474 19.69 14.53 -21.75
N ASN A 475 19.13 15.20 -22.76
CA ASN A 475 19.75 15.48 -24.05
C ASN A 475 20.40 14.23 -24.70
N ASN A 476 19.57 13.26 -25.04
CA ASN A 476 19.94 11.91 -25.52
C ASN A 476 20.49 10.96 -24.45
N GLY A 477 20.43 11.33 -23.17
CA GLY A 477 20.52 10.40 -22.04
C GLY A 477 19.15 9.83 -21.64
N THR A 478 19.13 9.10 -20.52
CA THR A 478 17.94 8.51 -19.89
C THR A 478 17.89 8.88 -18.39
N GLY A 479 16.72 8.70 -17.78
CA GLY A 479 16.44 9.06 -16.38
C GLY A 479 15.53 10.29 -16.27
N TYR A 480 15.21 10.65 -15.03
CA TYR A 480 14.38 11.80 -14.68
C TYR A 480 15.04 12.62 -13.56
N MET A 481 14.97 13.95 -13.64
CA MET A 481 15.38 14.86 -12.59
C MET A 481 14.25 15.84 -12.27
N MET A 482 13.98 16.05 -10.98
CA MET A 482 12.98 17.01 -10.54
C MET A 482 13.36 18.44 -10.94
N PRO A 483 12.43 19.26 -11.46
CA PRO A 483 12.69 20.67 -11.73
C PRO A 483 13.03 21.43 -10.44
N SER A 484 13.97 22.38 -10.53
CA SER A 484 14.31 23.25 -9.41
C SER A 484 13.51 24.55 -9.47
N PHE A 485 13.02 25.02 -8.33
CA PHE A 485 12.28 26.27 -8.22
C PHE A 485 13.18 27.29 -7.54
N MET A 486 13.45 28.39 -8.26
CA MET A 486 14.38 29.42 -7.84
C MET A 486 13.61 30.71 -7.55
N GLU A 487 13.93 31.34 -6.43
CA GLU A 487 13.45 32.69 -6.11
C GLU A 487 14.31 33.72 -6.85
N MET A 488 13.68 34.67 -7.53
CA MET A 488 14.38 35.73 -8.24
C MET A 488 15.20 36.59 -7.27
N GLY A 489 16.47 36.81 -7.59
CA GLY A 489 17.43 37.54 -6.78
C GLY A 489 18.09 36.73 -5.65
N VAL A 490 17.71 35.46 -5.45
CA VAL A 490 18.29 34.59 -4.41
C VAL A 490 19.19 33.53 -5.07
N PRO A 491 20.48 33.43 -4.69
CA PRO A 491 21.35 32.36 -5.19
C PRO A 491 20.85 30.97 -4.76
N GLY A 492 20.77 30.04 -5.71
CA GLY A 492 20.41 28.64 -5.49
C GLY A 492 21.38 27.67 -6.18
N GLU A 493 21.57 26.49 -5.62
CA GLU A 493 22.47 25.46 -6.16
C GLU A 493 21.71 24.52 -7.11
N LEU A 494 22.31 24.17 -8.25
CA LEU A 494 21.75 23.12 -9.11
C LEU A 494 21.85 21.75 -8.40
N PRO A 495 20.90 20.83 -8.60
CA PRO A 495 21.00 19.48 -8.05
C PRO A 495 22.10 18.68 -8.75
N GLU A 496 22.62 17.66 -8.07
CA GLU A 496 23.53 16.66 -8.66
C GLU A 496 22.85 15.94 -9.83
N ASN A 497 23.58 15.78 -10.95
CA ASN A 497 23.05 15.08 -12.11
C ASN A 497 22.80 13.59 -11.82
N THR A 498 21.56 13.14 -12.02
CA THR A 498 21.18 11.72 -11.93
C THR A 498 20.94 11.04 -13.28
N PHE A 499 20.98 11.80 -14.38
CA PHE A 499 20.82 11.23 -15.71
C PHE A 499 21.98 10.30 -16.08
N LYS A 500 21.68 9.28 -16.87
CA LYS A 500 22.65 8.32 -17.39
C LYS A 500 22.67 8.38 -18.90
N ARG A 501 23.82 8.12 -19.52
CA ARG A 501 23.92 7.92 -20.97
C ARG A 501 24.96 6.87 -21.26
N THR A 502 24.54 5.75 -21.85
CA THR A 502 25.43 4.61 -22.12
C THR A 502 26.66 5.05 -22.91
N TYR A 503 27.86 4.75 -22.39
CA TYR A 503 29.17 5.09 -22.98
C TYR A 503 29.59 6.57 -22.93
N TYR A 504 28.87 7.39 -22.17
CA TYR A 504 29.19 8.79 -21.97
C TYR A 504 29.22 9.14 -20.49
N GLU A 505 30.03 10.14 -20.15
CA GLU A 505 30.05 10.76 -18.83
C GLU A 505 29.43 12.15 -18.92
N PHE A 506 28.71 12.54 -17.87
CA PHE A 506 28.13 13.88 -17.77
C PHE A 506 29.26 14.90 -17.66
N ARG A 507 29.22 15.91 -18.52
CA ARG A 507 30.22 16.99 -18.54
C ARG A 507 29.73 18.22 -17.78
N GLU A 508 28.57 18.74 -18.16
CA GLU A 508 28.02 20.00 -17.65
C GLU A 508 26.56 20.18 -18.12
N TRP A 509 25.87 21.13 -17.51
CA TRP A 509 24.59 21.65 -17.98
C TRP A 509 24.80 22.75 -19.01
N ASN A 510 23.91 22.88 -20.01
CA ASN A 510 23.95 23.98 -20.96
C ASN A 510 22.55 24.52 -21.30
N THR A 511 22.40 25.83 -21.51
CA THR A 511 21.09 26.42 -21.87
C THR A 511 20.63 26.10 -23.30
N MET A 512 21.45 25.40 -24.09
CA MET A 512 21.07 24.90 -25.41
C MET A 512 21.49 23.44 -25.59
N ALA A 513 20.60 22.63 -26.17
CA ALA A 513 20.85 21.21 -26.44
C ALA A 513 22.13 20.94 -27.26
N ASN A 514 22.50 21.88 -28.15
CA ASN A 514 23.70 21.78 -29.00
C ASN A 514 25.00 22.25 -28.31
N GLY A 515 24.97 22.58 -27.02
CA GLY A 515 26.12 23.00 -26.23
C GLY A 515 26.64 24.42 -26.52
N ARG A 516 25.94 25.22 -27.33
CA ARG A 516 26.36 26.60 -27.68
C ARG A 516 25.81 27.67 -26.75
N GLY A 517 24.99 27.28 -25.77
CA GLY A 517 24.47 28.16 -24.74
C GLY A 517 25.48 28.46 -23.65
N THR A 518 24.98 28.95 -22.51
CA THR A 518 25.79 29.15 -21.31
C THR A 518 25.93 27.83 -20.57
N SER A 519 27.15 27.47 -20.19
CA SER A 519 27.45 26.24 -19.46
C SER A 519 27.45 26.46 -17.95
N TYR A 520 26.96 25.46 -17.22
CA TYR A 520 26.98 25.40 -15.77
C TYR A 520 27.53 24.05 -15.32
N GLN A 521 28.47 24.06 -14.38
CA GLN A 521 28.98 22.83 -13.80
C GLN A 521 27.89 22.14 -12.97
N ASP A 522 28.06 20.84 -12.71
CA ASP A 522 27.18 20.14 -11.79
C ASP A 522 27.26 20.79 -10.40
N GLN A 523 26.11 20.90 -9.72
CA GLN A 523 26.02 21.53 -8.40
C GLN A 523 26.51 23.00 -8.35
N GLN A 524 26.53 23.70 -9.48
CA GLN A 524 26.91 25.10 -9.51
C GLN A 524 25.84 26.00 -8.85
N GLN A 525 26.26 27.00 -8.07
CA GLN A 525 25.38 28.09 -7.64
C GLN A 525 25.02 29.02 -8.82
N VAL A 526 23.73 29.26 -8.99
CA VAL A 526 23.13 30.11 -10.03
C VAL A 526 22.16 31.12 -9.41
N VAL A 527 21.95 32.24 -10.09
CA VAL A 527 20.95 33.26 -9.71
C VAL A 527 20.38 33.86 -11.00
N ASP A 528 19.07 34.09 -11.04
CA ASP A 528 18.34 34.76 -12.13
C ASP A 528 18.67 34.24 -13.54
N LEU A 529 18.48 32.95 -13.78
CA LEU A 529 18.66 32.36 -15.12
C LEU A 529 17.64 32.87 -16.15
N THR A 530 16.58 33.55 -15.70
CA THR A 530 15.61 34.25 -16.54
C THR A 530 15.15 35.52 -15.85
N THR A 531 14.75 36.52 -16.64
CA THR A 531 14.09 37.75 -16.14
C THR A 531 12.56 37.64 -16.17
N VAL A 532 12.02 36.49 -16.57
CA VAL A 532 10.58 36.24 -16.69
C VAL A 532 10.09 35.60 -15.41
N VAL A 533 9.26 36.32 -14.65
CA VAL A 533 8.54 35.78 -13.49
C VAL A 533 7.65 34.62 -13.93
N GLY A 534 7.75 33.48 -13.23
CA GLY A 534 7.12 32.21 -13.59
C GLY A 534 7.71 31.53 -14.83
N GLY A 535 8.82 32.05 -15.38
CA GLY A 535 9.44 31.51 -16.58
C GLY A 535 10.12 30.17 -16.34
N THR A 536 10.14 29.31 -17.37
CA THR A 536 10.88 28.05 -17.36
C THR A 536 12.18 28.19 -18.14
N VAL A 537 13.31 27.85 -17.51
CA VAL A 537 14.63 27.71 -18.12
C VAL A 537 14.93 26.23 -18.25
N LYS A 538 15.24 25.76 -19.46
CA LYS A 538 15.66 24.37 -19.68
C LYS A 538 17.18 24.28 -19.77
N LEU A 539 17.77 23.40 -18.96
CA LEU A 539 19.17 23.03 -18.99
C LEU A 539 19.32 21.63 -19.58
N TYR A 540 20.21 21.50 -20.55
CA TYR A 540 20.46 20.27 -21.29
C TYR A 540 21.78 19.67 -20.86
N ALA A 541 21.77 18.40 -20.46
CA ALA A 541 22.99 17.66 -20.14
C ALA A 541 23.92 17.63 -21.37
N GLN A 542 25.18 17.94 -21.16
CA GLN A 542 26.25 17.77 -22.14
C GLN A 542 27.10 16.60 -21.71
N TRP A 543 27.58 15.85 -22.70
CA TRP A 543 28.16 14.53 -22.49
C TRP A 543 29.50 14.44 -23.21
N ASP A 544 30.51 13.92 -22.53
CA ASP A 544 31.78 13.49 -23.15
C ASP A 544 31.81 11.97 -23.26
N LEU A 545 32.53 11.43 -24.24
CA LEU A 545 32.70 9.98 -24.36
C LEU A 545 33.46 9.45 -23.15
N ALA A 546 32.92 8.41 -22.52
CA ALA A 546 33.56 7.75 -21.40
C ALA A 546 34.91 7.14 -21.83
N GLU A 547 35.89 7.24 -20.95
CA GLU A 547 37.22 6.64 -21.13
C GLU A 547 37.31 5.32 -20.34
N TYR A 548 38.06 4.35 -20.87
CA TYR A 548 38.36 3.08 -20.19
C TYR A 548 39.83 2.71 -20.36
N GLU A 549 40.39 2.01 -19.39
CA GLU A 549 41.79 1.61 -19.38
C GLU A 549 41.96 0.16 -19.88
N VAL A 550 42.85 -0.02 -20.86
CA VAL A 550 43.35 -1.33 -21.29
C VAL A 550 44.72 -1.56 -20.65
N THR A 551 44.79 -2.56 -19.79
CA THR A 551 46.04 -3.04 -19.19
C THR A 551 46.51 -4.29 -19.92
N PHE A 552 47.83 -4.47 -20.04
CA PHE A 552 48.42 -5.59 -20.77
C PHE A 552 49.24 -6.47 -19.83
N ASP A 553 48.93 -7.76 -19.78
CA ASP A 553 49.64 -8.76 -18.98
C ASP A 553 50.44 -9.69 -19.90
N ALA A 554 51.73 -9.89 -19.59
CA ALA A 554 52.63 -10.75 -20.34
C ALA A 554 52.23 -12.24 -20.28
N ASN A 555 51.40 -12.63 -19.32
CA ASN A 555 50.81 -13.95 -19.13
C ASN A 555 51.86 -15.07 -19.22
N GLY A 556 52.89 -14.95 -18.38
CA GLY A 556 54.04 -15.85 -18.31
C GLY A 556 55.22 -15.47 -19.21
N GLY A 557 55.09 -14.47 -20.09
CA GLY A 557 56.20 -13.80 -20.77
C GLY A 557 56.95 -12.80 -19.89
N PHE A 558 57.90 -12.06 -20.48
CA PHE A 558 58.67 -11.01 -19.80
C PHE A 558 58.75 -9.74 -20.65
N GLY A 559 59.01 -8.59 -20.00
CA GLY A 559 59.06 -7.26 -20.63
C GLY A 559 58.21 -6.25 -19.85
N GLU A 560 58.05 -5.03 -20.39
CA GLU A 560 57.19 -3.98 -19.83
C GLU A 560 56.34 -3.34 -20.94
N MET A 561 55.06 -3.08 -20.63
CA MET A 561 54.12 -2.39 -21.50
C MET A 561 53.23 -1.47 -20.64
N GLY A 562 53.10 -0.21 -21.03
CA GLY A 562 52.20 0.74 -20.34
C GLY A 562 50.74 0.45 -20.67
N SER A 563 49.85 0.83 -19.75
CA SER A 563 48.41 0.81 -20.03
C SER A 563 48.03 1.82 -21.12
N GLN A 564 46.88 1.60 -21.72
CA GLN A 564 46.35 2.41 -22.81
C GLN A 564 44.93 2.89 -22.45
N THR A 565 44.77 4.20 -22.30
CA THR A 565 43.44 4.82 -22.15
C THR A 565 42.79 4.97 -23.51
N LEU A 566 41.57 4.44 -23.65
CA LEU A 566 40.77 4.49 -24.87
C LEU A 566 39.43 5.20 -24.61
N LYS A 567 38.90 5.87 -25.63
CA LYS A 567 37.53 6.43 -25.59
C LYS A 567 36.54 5.43 -26.18
N CYS A 568 35.39 5.29 -25.53
CA CYS A 568 34.29 4.52 -26.09
C CYS A 568 33.94 5.02 -27.52
N TYR A 569 33.58 4.12 -28.44
CA TYR A 569 33.21 4.40 -29.84
C TYR A 569 34.25 4.98 -30.79
N LEU A 570 35.50 5.23 -30.36
CA LEU A 570 36.56 5.63 -31.28
C LEU A 570 37.43 4.44 -31.68
N SER A 571 37.45 4.14 -32.99
CA SER A 571 38.32 3.09 -33.55
C SER A 571 39.79 3.45 -33.34
N THR A 572 40.41 2.80 -32.36
CA THR A 572 41.79 3.06 -31.95
C THR A 572 42.56 1.74 -31.94
N PRO A 573 43.76 1.67 -32.53
CA PRO A 573 44.55 0.45 -32.48
C PRO A 573 45.11 0.23 -31.08
N LEU A 574 45.17 -1.04 -30.66
CA LEU A 574 45.95 -1.43 -29.48
C LEU A 574 47.43 -1.04 -29.67
N ASN A 575 48.11 -0.74 -28.57
CA ASN A 575 49.56 -0.57 -28.58
C ASN A 575 50.26 -1.85 -29.07
N GLU A 576 51.39 -1.69 -29.75
CA GLU A 576 52.23 -2.81 -30.19
C GLU A 576 52.68 -3.65 -29.00
N ASN A 577 52.54 -4.97 -29.10
CA ASN A 577 53.08 -5.87 -28.07
C ASN A 577 54.60 -5.70 -27.95
N THR A 578 55.06 -5.41 -26.73
CA THR A 578 56.49 -5.33 -26.37
C THR A 578 56.96 -6.52 -25.53
N TYR A 579 56.06 -7.40 -25.09
CA TYR A 579 56.44 -8.59 -24.32
C TYR A 579 57.11 -9.65 -25.20
N ALA A 580 57.99 -10.43 -24.58
CA ALA A 580 58.74 -11.52 -25.20
C ALA A 580 58.64 -12.82 -24.37
N TYR A 581 58.96 -13.95 -25.01
CA TYR A 581 59.00 -15.27 -24.40
C TYR A 581 60.14 -16.10 -25.04
N ASP A 582 60.98 -16.76 -24.24
CA ASP A 582 62.22 -17.38 -24.74
C ASP A 582 61.99 -18.51 -25.77
N SER A 583 60.94 -19.32 -25.59
CA SER A 583 60.65 -20.50 -26.41
C SER A 583 59.35 -20.42 -27.23
N LYS A 584 58.68 -19.26 -27.23
CA LYS A 584 57.35 -19.08 -27.83
C LYS A 584 57.26 -17.75 -28.58
N THR A 585 56.35 -17.64 -29.54
CA THR A 585 56.00 -16.38 -30.21
C THR A 585 54.63 -15.89 -29.76
N PHE A 586 54.49 -14.57 -29.64
CA PHE A 586 53.20 -13.94 -29.37
C PHE A 586 52.20 -14.31 -30.47
N ALA A 587 51.02 -14.74 -30.07
CA ALA A 587 49.94 -15.16 -30.95
C ALA A 587 48.93 -14.03 -31.12
N PHE A 588 48.35 -13.59 -30.00
CA PHE A 588 47.28 -12.62 -29.89
C PHE A 588 47.06 -12.25 -28.43
N TRP A 589 46.30 -11.19 -28.19
CA TRP A 589 45.76 -10.81 -26.90
C TRP A 589 44.45 -11.55 -26.62
N ASN A 590 44.16 -11.86 -25.35
CA ASN A 590 42.87 -12.43 -24.96
C ASN A 590 42.37 -11.80 -23.64
N THR A 591 41.05 -11.65 -23.49
CA THR A 591 40.45 -11.12 -22.25
C THR A 591 40.45 -12.12 -21.08
N ASP A 592 40.77 -13.39 -21.32
CA ASP A 592 40.97 -14.43 -20.31
C ASP A 592 42.42 -14.95 -20.39
N PRO A 593 43.15 -15.06 -19.27
CA PRO A 593 44.52 -15.58 -19.26
C PRO A 593 44.64 -17.00 -19.84
N ASN A 594 43.58 -17.81 -19.79
CA ASN A 594 43.54 -19.16 -20.35
C ASN A 594 43.15 -19.20 -21.84
N GLY A 595 42.90 -18.05 -22.48
CA GLY A 595 42.57 -17.96 -23.91
C GLY A 595 41.11 -18.24 -24.25
N ASN A 596 40.21 -18.34 -23.26
CA ASN A 596 38.77 -18.60 -23.48
C ASN A 596 37.93 -17.34 -23.73
N GLY A 597 38.54 -16.16 -23.59
CA GLY A 597 37.89 -14.87 -23.78
C GLY A 597 37.93 -14.40 -25.23
N ILE A 598 37.68 -13.10 -25.43
CA ILE A 598 37.69 -12.47 -26.75
C ILE A 598 39.15 -12.26 -27.18
N THR A 599 39.45 -12.63 -28.42
CA THR A 599 40.78 -12.57 -29.00
C THR A 599 40.98 -11.30 -29.82
N TYR A 600 42.13 -10.65 -29.66
CA TYR A 600 42.55 -9.49 -30.44
C TYR A 600 43.98 -9.68 -30.98
N SER A 601 44.18 -9.39 -32.25
CA SER A 601 45.48 -9.41 -32.91
C SER A 601 46.36 -8.26 -32.38
N ASP A 602 47.68 -8.36 -32.61
CA ASP A 602 48.57 -7.24 -32.33
C ASP A 602 48.16 -6.00 -33.16
N LYS A 603 48.13 -4.83 -32.51
CA LYS A 603 47.66 -3.55 -33.10
C LYS A 603 46.24 -3.57 -33.66
N GLU A 604 45.39 -4.52 -33.25
CA GLU A 604 44.02 -4.57 -33.73
C GLU A 604 43.25 -3.29 -33.37
N TYR A 605 42.44 -2.81 -34.32
CA TYR A 605 41.57 -1.66 -34.11
C TYR A 605 40.33 -2.08 -33.32
N ILE A 606 40.15 -1.51 -32.14
CA ILE A 606 39.00 -1.77 -31.29
C ILE A 606 37.90 -0.77 -31.63
N ILE A 607 36.74 -1.26 -32.11
CA ILE A 607 35.60 -0.42 -32.53
C ILE A 607 34.53 -0.33 -31.44
N GLU A 608 34.43 -1.36 -30.59
CA GLU A 608 33.48 -1.41 -29.46
C GLU A 608 34.24 -1.54 -28.14
N PRO A 609 33.75 -0.93 -27.04
CA PRO A 609 34.41 -1.00 -25.75
C PRO A 609 34.56 -2.45 -25.27
N ILE A 610 35.76 -2.83 -24.86
CA ILE A 610 36.01 -4.16 -24.32
C ILE A 610 35.23 -4.27 -23.00
N ASN A 611 34.40 -5.30 -22.86
CA ASN A 611 33.58 -5.53 -21.66
C ASN A 611 32.64 -4.37 -21.27
N GLY A 612 32.01 -3.73 -22.27
CA GLY A 612 30.95 -2.74 -22.04
C GLY A 612 31.45 -1.37 -21.56
N GLY A 613 32.74 -1.07 -21.69
CA GLY A 613 33.32 0.23 -21.35
C GLY A 613 33.91 0.31 -19.96
N ASN A 614 34.14 -0.84 -19.33
CA ASN A 614 34.90 -0.95 -18.09
C ASN A 614 36.38 -1.20 -18.38
N ASP A 615 37.24 -0.93 -17.40
CA ASP A 615 38.65 -1.28 -17.46
C ASP A 615 38.84 -2.78 -17.72
N VAL A 616 39.81 -3.11 -18.56
CA VAL A 616 40.07 -4.49 -18.98
C VAL A 616 41.56 -4.81 -18.94
N THR A 617 41.88 -6.08 -18.64
CA THR A 617 43.21 -6.63 -18.82
C THR A 617 43.22 -7.58 -20.02
N LEU A 618 44.15 -7.35 -20.95
CA LEU A 618 44.46 -8.23 -22.06
C LEU A 618 45.71 -9.06 -21.74
N TYR A 619 45.57 -10.37 -21.83
CA TYR A 619 46.60 -11.34 -21.54
C TYR A 619 47.24 -11.83 -22.84
N ALA A 620 48.56 -11.77 -22.93
CA ALA A 620 49.29 -12.29 -24.08
C ALA A 620 49.09 -13.81 -24.20
N GLN A 621 48.83 -14.31 -25.40
CA GLN A 621 48.78 -15.74 -25.69
C GLN A 621 49.98 -16.11 -26.56
N TRP A 622 50.56 -17.28 -26.29
CA TRP A 622 51.86 -17.68 -26.83
C TRP A 622 51.79 -19.04 -27.52
N VAL A 623 52.42 -19.17 -28.69
CA VAL A 623 52.55 -20.45 -29.43
C VAL A 623 54.00 -20.94 -29.37
N ASP A 624 54.19 -22.23 -29.12
CA ASP A 624 55.53 -22.84 -29.05
C ASP A 624 56.26 -22.78 -30.41
N ASN A 625 57.53 -22.38 -30.41
CA ASN A 625 58.33 -22.20 -31.63
C ASN A 625 58.78 -23.53 -32.31
N ASN A 626 58.40 -24.69 -31.77
CA ASN A 626 58.92 -26.00 -32.20
C ASN A 626 57.87 -26.85 -32.93
N MET A 627 57.39 -26.40 -34.09
CA MET A 627 56.82 -27.34 -35.07
C MET A 627 57.83 -27.58 -36.20
N TYR A 628 58.33 -28.82 -36.29
CA TYR A 628 59.19 -29.25 -37.39
C TYR A 628 58.54 -30.41 -38.13
N SER A 629 58.51 -30.33 -39.46
CA SER A 629 58.00 -31.43 -40.30
C SER A 629 59.01 -32.58 -40.34
N VAL A 630 58.62 -33.74 -39.84
CA VAL A 630 59.42 -34.97 -39.98
C VAL A 630 59.05 -35.63 -41.30
N ILE A 631 60.02 -35.67 -42.23
CA ILE A 631 59.87 -36.35 -43.51
C ILE A 631 60.51 -37.72 -43.41
N PHE A 632 59.67 -38.77 -43.44
CA PHE A 632 60.15 -40.14 -43.52
C PHE A 632 60.51 -40.44 -44.97
N VAL A 633 61.75 -40.90 -45.20
CA VAL A 633 62.25 -41.32 -46.51
C VAL A 633 62.37 -42.84 -46.58
N ASN A 634 62.09 -43.42 -47.75
CA ASN A 634 62.23 -44.85 -47.98
C ASN A 634 63.71 -45.26 -48.18
N SER A 635 63.99 -46.55 -48.33
CA SER A 635 65.37 -47.09 -48.48
C SER A 635 66.14 -46.56 -49.68
N ASN A 636 65.48 -45.87 -50.62
CA ASN A 636 66.11 -45.23 -51.78
C ASN A 636 66.26 -43.71 -51.61
N GLY A 637 65.98 -43.19 -50.40
CA GLY A 637 66.12 -41.78 -50.04
C GLY A 637 64.96 -40.88 -50.50
N GLN A 638 63.84 -41.43 -50.96
CA GLN A 638 62.69 -40.63 -51.43
C GLN A 638 61.63 -40.45 -50.33
N PRO A 639 61.06 -39.24 -50.15
CA PRO A 639 60.01 -38.98 -49.17
C PRO A 639 58.78 -39.87 -49.39
N CYS A 640 58.31 -40.54 -48.34
CA CYS A 640 57.15 -41.42 -48.41
C CYS A 640 56.05 -41.13 -47.38
N LYS A 641 56.33 -40.36 -46.32
CA LYS A 641 55.32 -39.86 -45.39
C LYS A 641 55.81 -38.57 -44.73
N SER A 642 54.92 -37.61 -44.47
CA SER A 642 55.21 -36.46 -43.63
C SER A 642 54.23 -36.40 -42.48
N GLU A 643 54.73 -36.16 -41.27
CA GLU A 643 53.91 -35.84 -40.10
C GLU A 643 54.38 -34.51 -39.51
N THR A 644 53.43 -33.73 -39.01
CA THR A 644 53.68 -32.50 -38.26
C THR A 644 53.53 -32.86 -36.78
N LEU A 645 54.58 -32.60 -36.00
CA LEU A 645 54.58 -32.75 -34.54
C LEU A 645 54.77 -31.39 -33.89
#